data_AF-A0A538NAJ3-F1
#
_entry.id   AF-A0A538NAJ3-F1
#
_cell.length_a   1.000
_cell.length_b   1.000
_cell.length_c   1.000
_cell.angle_alpha   90.00
_cell.angle_beta   90.00
_cell.angle_gamma   90.00
#
_symmetry.space_group_name_H-M   'P 1'
#
loop_
_entity.id
_entity.type
_entity.pdbx_description
1 polymer ?
#
loop_
_entity_poly.entity_id
_entity_poly.type
_entity_poly.pdbx_seq_one_letter_code
_entity_poly.pdbx_strand_id
1 'polypeptide(L)'
;MVAAACAVLLTTGMTAGTAQAGPPKPTPPGTVRSPIASGAAPAGKTGVFDSRREAGTQQALRQRGAARAAVAAPALKSFRAGLGVEGVVDLDPLTGTPRVVGRLDGFLTDPSAAAPAAIATGYLNRYPEVFGLSAADVSRLSLRRDYVDIAGTHHLSFVQSVGGVPLFGNGVQAHVTKDGRLIQINGSPVAGLPTSLPAVKLTPDAARRAALTNIAAPVRDAKAATAADAVSTTVFSGGDRAQRVVFQSPGGPRPAWQTITRGAKNELFLEVVDAQDGRTLYRHSLTEHEAADASGLAWDYYPGAPKGGTQKRRDFTEAGWLPAGSQTLDGNTAHVFLDVNVNLKVDPGEEVPSGAKGRFDYPFTDFTAQTGAAGFCSSTYPCSWNSAVAGSWRTNADQDGTQVFYYLGNFHDHLAAFPIGFTRAAGNFEKVDGDAIFAAADLGADDPRGFFVDNAFMSTPPDGESPLMGMFLFHARPDVWADDPFLAGNAGDEADIVYHEYTHGLSNRLVVDAQGNSTLDSEQSGAMGEAWSDWYAEDYLVDKGFVKDTAAAGDVRVGEYVSHGRDLIRTQPLDCPVGSTDAKCHGTDGAGPGGYTYGDYGRIIGFPEVHADGEIWGETLWDLRKALGTTLTESLVTRAMELSPASPSFLDMRNSILQADTVVNGGQAHKKIWQVFAQRGMGFFAATLDGDDNDPVEDFNTPPPAGTPTGSLTGTITDQDSGAPAAGVTVEFAGHTSGFAGDYVGVTGADGTYTISGILPGTYPKVRARGGVYEPQIRTISIASRTNVVNWVMRHDWAALSGGSAVTAFDGDPWPTCGPDLMLDMDQSTGVSWFTAFNPDGTLKPITTVVKLPAAVNINGIAINPTGTCGDDGSSSVGGYKVETSVDGTTWTDASAGTFHVADQNRMNSLPLAPASTAGVRYVRYTILSTQVAESGGTCPSFDFSGCFFVDTVELAVYGMPG
;
A
#
# COMPACT_ATOMS: atom_id res chain seq x y z
N MET A 1 12.84 -11.68 -19.23
CA MET A 1 14.02 -11.68 -18.34
C MET A 1 14.92 -10.48 -18.65
N VAL A 2 14.69 -9.31 -18.04
CA VAL A 2 15.71 -8.24 -17.87
C VAL A 2 15.36 -7.41 -16.63
N ALA A 3 16.10 -7.58 -15.53
CA ALA A 3 16.09 -6.65 -14.39
C ALA A 3 17.09 -5.52 -14.67
N ALA A 4 16.63 -4.27 -14.72
CA ALA A 4 17.48 -3.10 -14.97
C ALA A 4 17.80 -2.36 -13.66
N ALA A 5 19.01 -2.56 -13.15
CA ALA A 5 19.58 -1.80 -12.04
C ALA A 5 19.87 -0.34 -12.44
N CYS A 6 19.39 0.65 -11.66
CA CYS A 6 19.72 2.06 -11.84
C CYS A 6 20.48 2.64 -10.63
N ALA A 7 21.70 3.12 -10.89
CA ALA A 7 22.64 3.68 -9.94
C ALA A 7 22.31 5.15 -9.54
N VAL A 8 22.42 5.45 -8.25
CA VAL A 8 22.23 6.79 -7.67
C VAL A 8 23.49 7.65 -7.84
N LEU A 9 23.36 8.79 -8.51
CA LEU A 9 24.40 9.83 -8.60
C LEU A 9 24.05 11.01 -7.67
N LEU A 10 24.71 11.05 -6.52
CA LEU A 10 24.71 12.19 -5.59
C LEU A 10 25.58 13.33 -6.15
N THR A 11 25.03 14.54 -6.27
CA THR A 11 25.84 15.77 -6.38
C THR A 11 25.41 16.80 -5.35
N THR A 12 26.39 17.26 -4.58
CA THR A 12 26.28 18.31 -3.56
C THR A 12 26.54 19.69 -4.18
N GLY A 13 25.85 20.71 -3.70
CA GLY A 13 26.07 22.09 -4.14
C GLY A 13 25.33 23.13 -3.30
N MET A 14 25.83 23.41 -2.09
CA MET A 14 25.46 24.59 -1.31
C MET A 14 26.13 25.85 -1.88
N THR A 15 25.40 26.96 -2.04
CA THR A 15 25.93 28.30 -1.73
C THR A 15 24.85 29.25 -1.22
N ALA A 16 25.19 29.98 -0.16
CA ALA A 16 24.38 30.99 0.50
C ALA A 16 24.60 32.39 -0.10
N GLY A 17 23.57 33.23 -0.09
CA GLY A 17 23.66 34.64 -0.48
C GLY A 17 22.67 35.52 0.28
N THR A 18 23.15 36.16 1.34
CA THR A 18 22.45 37.17 2.15
C THR A 18 22.39 38.53 1.45
N ALA A 19 21.27 39.27 1.55
CA ALA A 19 21.28 40.72 1.36
C ALA A 19 20.25 41.43 2.27
N GLN A 20 20.76 42.37 3.06
CA GLN A 20 20.08 43.22 4.05
C GLN A 20 19.27 44.36 3.42
N ALA A 21 18.23 44.77 4.15
CA ALA A 21 17.38 45.93 3.89
C ALA A 21 18.04 47.27 4.23
N GLY A 22 17.72 48.31 3.45
CA GLY A 22 17.99 49.72 3.75
C GLY A 22 16.67 50.53 3.90
N PRO A 23 16.64 51.62 4.70
CA PRO A 23 15.39 52.25 5.15
C PRO A 23 14.92 53.39 4.22
N PRO A 24 13.59 53.67 4.13
CA PRO A 24 13.09 54.83 3.39
C PRO A 24 13.05 56.11 4.25
N LYS A 25 13.40 57.25 3.63
CA LYS A 25 13.27 58.61 4.17
C LYS A 25 11.84 59.17 3.99
N PRO A 26 11.40 60.13 4.84
CA PRO A 26 10.04 60.69 4.81
C PRO A 26 9.93 62.01 4.03
N THR A 27 8.78 62.25 3.37
CA THR A 27 8.38 63.61 2.94
C THR A 27 6.85 63.79 3.03
N PRO A 28 6.33 64.93 3.55
CA PRO A 28 4.90 65.23 3.72
C PRO A 28 4.39 66.27 2.67
N PRO A 29 3.19 66.87 2.80
CA PRO A 29 1.98 66.57 2.03
C PRO A 29 1.61 67.65 0.98
N GLY A 30 0.92 67.24 -0.10
CA GLY A 30 0.40 68.19 -1.11
C GLY A 30 -0.64 67.58 -2.04
N THR A 31 -1.91 67.73 -1.69
CA THR A 31 -3.12 67.67 -2.54
C THR A 31 -3.07 68.78 -3.63
N VAL A 32 -3.57 68.74 -4.87
CA VAL A 32 -4.71 68.10 -5.56
C VAL A 32 -4.42 68.16 -7.09
N ARG A 33 -4.74 67.11 -7.85
CA ARG A 33 -5.60 67.13 -9.07
C ARG A 33 -5.57 65.77 -9.79
N SER A 34 -6.72 65.10 -9.79
CA SER A 34 -6.99 63.89 -10.57
C SER A 34 -6.96 64.18 -12.08
N PRO A 35 -6.43 63.27 -12.91
CA PRO A 35 -6.93 63.04 -14.24
C PRO A 35 -8.07 62.01 -14.18
N ILE A 36 -9.17 62.34 -14.84
CA ILE A 36 -10.24 61.41 -15.17
C ILE A 36 -9.66 60.36 -16.12
N ALA A 37 -9.53 59.13 -15.64
CA ALA A 37 -9.41 57.94 -16.48
C ALA A 37 -10.78 57.24 -16.43
N SER A 38 -11.32 56.98 -17.61
CA SER A 38 -12.52 56.17 -17.84
C SER A 38 -12.39 54.80 -17.16
N GLY A 39 -13.06 54.65 -16.01
CA GLY A 39 -13.16 53.37 -15.33
C GLY A 39 -14.09 52.45 -16.11
N ALA A 40 -13.57 51.31 -16.56
CA ALA A 40 -14.39 50.13 -16.79
C ALA A 40 -15.23 49.88 -15.52
N ALA A 41 -16.50 49.53 -15.69
CA ALA A 41 -17.34 49.12 -14.57
C ALA A 41 -16.63 48.00 -13.79
N PRO A 42 -16.58 48.04 -12.44
CA PRO A 42 -15.95 46.99 -11.68
C PRO A 42 -16.63 45.65 -12.01
N ALA A 43 -15.83 44.62 -12.27
CA ALA A 43 -16.33 43.26 -12.38
C ALA A 43 -17.21 42.96 -11.15
N GLY A 44 -18.44 42.48 -11.38
CA GLY A 44 -19.39 42.18 -10.30
C GLY A 44 -18.76 41.25 -9.26
N LYS A 45 -19.01 41.52 -7.99
CA LYS A 45 -18.45 40.70 -6.91
C LYS A 45 -19.27 39.40 -6.81
N THR A 46 -18.75 38.29 -7.31
CA THR A 46 -19.49 37.00 -7.39
C THR A 46 -19.06 35.96 -6.34
N GLY A 47 -17.88 36.09 -5.74
CA GLY A 47 -17.39 35.14 -4.73
C GLY A 47 -18.18 35.18 -3.41
N VAL A 48 -18.09 34.10 -2.63
CA VAL A 48 -18.66 34.02 -1.27
C VAL A 48 -18.08 35.15 -0.42
N PHE A 49 -18.96 35.93 0.19
CA PHE A 49 -18.58 37.00 1.10
C PHE A 49 -19.32 36.84 2.41
N ASP A 50 -18.62 36.97 3.52
CA ASP A 50 -19.20 37.02 4.84
C ASP A 50 -18.38 38.01 5.67
N SER A 51 -19.01 39.08 6.13
CA SER A 51 -18.36 40.12 6.96
C SER A 51 -17.78 39.55 8.27
N ARG A 52 -18.21 38.36 8.70
CA ARG A 52 -17.62 37.61 9.83
C ARG A 52 -16.29 36.94 9.47
N ARG A 53 -15.98 36.78 8.18
CA ARG A 53 -14.80 36.07 7.66
C ARG A 53 -13.68 36.99 7.15
N GLU A 54 -13.85 38.30 7.25
CA GLU A 54 -12.80 39.26 6.89
C GLU A 54 -11.54 39.07 7.77
N ALA A 55 -10.34 39.20 7.18
CA ALA A 55 -9.08 38.84 7.84
C ALA A 55 -8.90 39.48 9.24
N GLY A 56 -9.21 40.78 9.39
CA GLY A 56 -9.16 41.47 10.68
C GLY A 56 -10.22 41.00 11.67
N THR A 57 -11.41 40.66 11.19
CA THR A 57 -12.48 40.08 12.01
C THR A 57 -12.13 38.66 12.47
N GLN A 58 -11.61 37.82 11.58
CA GLN A 58 -11.18 36.45 11.89
C GLN A 58 -10.04 36.43 12.89
N GLN A 59 -9.07 37.34 12.79
CA GLN A 59 -8.03 37.49 13.80
C GLN A 59 -8.62 37.83 15.18
N ALA A 60 -9.56 38.79 15.23
CA ALA A 60 -10.23 39.15 16.48
C ALA A 60 -11.11 38.02 17.05
N LEU A 61 -11.81 37.28 16.20
CA LEU A 61 -12.65 36.14 16.61
C LEU A 61 -11.80 34.95 17.08
N ARG A 62 -10.67 34.65 16.42
CA ARG A 62 -9.70 33.65 16.88
C ARG A 62 -9.12 34.01 18.24
N GLN A 63 -8.72 35.27 18.44
CA GLN A 63 -8.24 35.74 19.75
C GLN A 63 -9.32 35.64 20.84
N ARG A 64 -10.57 36.00 20.54
CA ARG A 64 -11.71 35.82 21.48
C ARG A 64 -12.00 34.34 21.76
N GLY A 65 -11.97 33.50 20.74
CA GLY A 65 -12.17 32.05 20.86
C GLY A 65 -11.08 31.40 21.72
N ALA A 66 -9.81 31.74 21.47
CA ALA A 66 -8.67 31.29 22.27
C ALA A 66 -8.78 31.79 23.73
N ALA A 67 -9.13 33.06 23.96
CA ALA A 67 -9.34 33.58 25.30
C ALA A 67 -10.52 32.90 26.03
N ARG A 68 -11.62 32.63 25.34
CA ARG A 68 -12.79 31.90 25.89
C ARG A 68 -12.49 30.43 26.16
N ALA A 69 -11.70 29.77 25.31
CA ALA A 69 -11.24 28.41 25.52
C ALA A 69 -10.26 28.31 26.71
N ALA A 70 -9.35 29.28 26.85
CA ALA A 70 -8.41 29.36 27.97
C ALA A 70 -9.11 29.64 29.32
N VAL A 71 -10.19 30.43 29.31
CA VAL A 71 -11.00 30.76 30.49
C VAL A 71 -12.33 29.97 30.50
N ALA A 72 -12.35 28.76 29.90
CA ALA A 72 -13.57 27.96 29.82
C ALA A 72 -14.24 27.86 31.19
N ALA A 73 -15.48 28.35 31.29
CA ALA A 73 -16.24 28.38 32.53
C ALA A 73 -16.24 26.98 33.16
N PRO A 74 -16.16 26.84 34.50
CA PRO A 74 -16.15 25.54 35.16
C PRO A 74 -17.26 24.60 34.66
N ALA A 75 -18.44 25.15 34.36
CA ALA A 75 -19.57 24.42 33.77
C ALA A 75 -19.24 23.74 32.43
N LEU A 76 -18.50 24.39 31.52
CA LEU A 76 -18.12 23.79 30.22
C LEU A 76 -17.05 22.71 30.39
N LYS A 77 -16.11 22.87 31.32
CA LYS A 77 -15.10 21.85 31.64
C LYS A 77 -15.75 20.61 32.24
N SER A 78 -16.64 20.79 33.22
CA SER A 78 -17.43 19.70 33.81
C SER A 78 -18.36 19.03 32.78
N PHE A 79 -18.95 19.82 31.87
CA PHE A 79 -19.79 19.28 30.81
C PHE A 79 -18.99 18.40 29.83
N ARG A 80 -17.82 18.87 29.36
CA ARG A 80 -16.91 18.07 28.51
C ARG A 80 -16.49 16.78 29.20
N ALA A 81 -16.08 16.85 30.47
CA ALA A 81 -15.73 15.66 31.25
C ALA A 81 -16.90 14.67 31.37
N GLY A 82 -18.13 15.17 31.52
CA GLY A 82 -19.34 14.35 31.62
C GLY A 82 -19.76 13.67 30.31
N LEU A 83 -19.24 14.09 29.16
CA LEU A 83 -19.49 13.43 27.87
C LEU A 83 -18.54 12.25 27.62
N GLY A 84 -17.49 12.09 28.44
CA GLY A 84 -16.45 11.08 28.22
C GLY A 84 -15.34 11.54 27.28
N VAL A 85 -14.38 10.65 27.05
CA VAL A 85 -13.17 10.94 26.26
C VAL A 85 -13.46 11.17 24.77
N GLU A 86 -14.58 10.67 24.28
CA GLU A 86 -15.09 10.86 22.92
C GLU A 86 -16.21 11.92 22.83
N GLY A 87 -16.35 12.73 23.88
CA GLY A 87 -17.26 13.86 23.92
C GLY A 87 -16.79 15.00 23.03
N VAL A 88 -17.60 15.38 22.03
CA VAL A 88 -17.32 16.51 21.13
C VAL A 88 -18.08 17.73 21.63
N VAL A 89 -17.36 18.80 21.98
CA VAL A 89 -17.93 20.12 22.25
C VAL A 89 -17.08 21.18 21.59
N ASP A 90 -17.53 21.65 20.44
CA ASP A 90 -16.86 22.67 19.67
C ASP A 90 -17.63 23.99 19.74
N LEU A 91 -16.93 25.08 20.06
CA LEU A 91 -17.54 26.41 20.25
C LEU A 91 -17.40 27.25 18.99
N ASP A 92 -18.46 27.96 18.63
CA ASP A 92 -18.40 28.99 17.61
C ASP A 92 -17.64 30.23 18.15
N PRO A 93 -16.56 30.69 17.50
CA PRO A 93 -15.78 31.84 17.97
C PRO A 93 -16.55 33.17 17.99
N LEU A 94 -17.65 33.28 17.23
CA LEU A 94 -18.46 34.48 17.14
C LEU A 94 -19.51 34.55 18.26
N THR A 95 -20.24 33.47 18.52
CA THR A 95 -21.26 33.44 19.60
C THR A 95 -20.65 33.06 20.94
N GLY A 96 -19.65 32.18 20.96
CA GLY A 96 -19.08 31.54 22.15
C GLY A 96 -19.92 30.39 22.70
N THR A 97 -20.97 30.00 22.00
CA THR A 97 -21.78 28.83 22.31
C THR A 97 -21.34 27.66 21.43
N PRO A 98 -21.68 26.40 21.79
CA PRO A 98 -21.38 25.26 20.96
C PRO A 98 -21.94 25.41 19.56
N ARG A 99 -21.14 25.12 18.53
CA ARG A 99 -21.62 24.83 17.17
C ARG A 99 -21.94 23.34 16.99
N VAL A 100 -21.32 22.50 17.81
CA VAL A 100 -21.57 21.05 17.89
C VAL A 100 -21.41 20.58 19.34
N VAL A 101 -22.36 19.78 19.81
CA VAL A 101 -22.27 18.93 21.01
C VAL A 101 -22.69 17.52 20.64
N GLY A 102 -21.84 16.54 20.90
CA GLY A 102 -22.10 15.13 20.57
C GLY A 102 -21.20 14.19 21.35
N ARG A 103 -21.40 12.89 21.14
CA ARG A 103 -20.53 11.81 21.57
C ARG A 103 -20.25 10.93 20.36
N LEU A 104 -18.99 10.56 20.15
CA LEU A 104 -18.64 9.62 19.06
C LEU A 104 -18.90 8.17 19.49
N ASP A 105 -18.87 7.91 20.80
CA ASP A 105 -19.07 6.60 21.44
C ASP A 105 -20.53 6.32 21.85
N GLY A 106 -21.49 7.17 21.47
CA GLY A 106 -22.89 6.96 21.84
C GLY A 106 -23.78 8.19 21.76
N PHE A 107 -24.78 8.23 22.65
CA PHE A 107 -25.84 9.25 22.63
C PHE A 107 -25.69 10.22 23.81
N LEU A 108 -26.17 11.45 23.62
CA LEU A 108 -26.22 12.49 24.66
C LEU A 108 -27.26 12.19 25.76
N THR A 109 -28.24 11.34 25.47
CA THR A 109 -29.27 10.92 26.43
C THR A 109 -29.56 9.43 26.32
N ASP A 110 -30.05 8.86 27.41
CA ASP A 110 -30.69 7.53 27.41
C ASP A 110 -31.99 7.54 26.59
N PRO A 111 -32.53 6.35 26.21
CA PRO A 111 -33.82 6.23 25.54
C PRO A 111 -34.96 6.92 26.27
N SER A 112 -35.92 7.48 25.53
CA SER A 112 -37.05 8.22 26.09
C SER A 112 -38.31 8.09 25.25
N ALA A 113 -39.47 8.03 25.91
CA ALA A 113 -40.77 8.06 25.24
C ALA A 113 -41.31 9.50 25.04
N ALA A 114 -40.56 10.52 25.47
CA ALA A 114 -40.96 11.91 25.28
C ALA A 114 -40.91 12.30 23.79
N ALA A 115 -41.68 13.34 23.42
CA ALA A 115 -41.64 13.86 22.06
C ALA A 115 -40.21 14.34 21.71
N PRO A 116 -39.68 14.10 20.49
CA PRO A 116 -38.34 14.51 20.08
C PRO A 116 -38.00 15.97 20.38
N ALA A 117 -38.93 16.89 20.11
CA ALA A 117 -38.76 18.31 20.43
C ALA A 117 -38.64 18.59 21.94
N ALA A 118 -39.32 17.82 22.79
CA ALA A 118 -39.22 17.92 24.24
C ALA A 118 -37.89 17.36 24.76
N ILE A 119 -37.37 16.29 24.14
CA ILE A 119 -36.03 15.75 24.44
C ILE A 119 -34.96 16.80 24.13
N ALA A 120 -35.01 17.39 22.92
CA ALA A 120 -34.06 18.42 22.49
C ALA A 120 -34.10 19.67 23.40
N THR A 121 -35.28 20.25 23.61
CA THR A 121 -35.43 21.45 24.47
C THR A 121 -35.15 21.17 25.95
N GLY A 122 -35.47 19.97 26.43
CA GLY A 122 -35.11 19.48 27.76
C GLY A 122 -33.59 19.43 27.95
N TYR A 123 -32.86 18.94 26.94
CA TYR A 123 -31.39 18.92 26.98
C TYR A 123 -30.78 20.32 27.01
N LEU A 124 -31.31 21.26 26.21
CA LEU A 124 -30.85 22.66 26.23
C LEU A 124 -31.10 23.32 27.60
N ASN A 125 -32.28 23.11 28.19
CA ASN A 125 -32.63 23.65 29.51
C ASN A 125 -31.78 23.07 30.65
N ARG A 126 -31.22 21.87 30.47
CA ARG A 126 -30.34 21.23 31.47
C ARG A 126 -28.96 21.86 31.50
N TYR A 127 -28.48 22.42 30.39
CA TYR A 127 -27.14 22.97 30.25
C TYR A 127 -27.14 24.42 29.74
N PRO A 128 -27.83 25.36 30.44
CA PRO A 128 -28.00 26.74 29.98
C PRO A 128 -26.67 27.49 29.88
N GLU A 129 -25.72 27.21 30.78
CA GLU A 129 -24.37 27.78 30.78
C GLU A 129 -23.50 27.29 29.61
N VAL A 130 -23.82 26.12 29.05
CA VAL A 130 -23.11 25.54 27.91
C VAL A 130 -23.67 26.13 26.63
N PHE A 131 -24.98 26.08 26.44
CA PHE A 131 -25.63 26.55 25.21
C PHE A 131 -25.86 28.07 25.17
N GLY A 132 -25.63 28.78 26.28
CA GLY A 132 -25.87 30.22 26.37
C GLY A 132 -27.34 30.60 26.24
N LEU A 133 -28.25 29.67 26.56
CA LEU A 133 -29.69 29.82 26.44
C LEU A 133 -30.33 29.65 27.82
N SER A 134 -30.95 30.70 28.34
CA SER A 134 -31.81 30.58 29.52
C SER A 134 -33.07 29.78 29.19
N ALA A 135 -33.81 29.31 30.20
CA ALA A 135 -35.10 28.66 29.97
C ALA A 135 -36.09 29.55 29.20
N ALA A 136 -36.02 30.87 29.41
CA ALA A 136 -36.79 31.84 28.66
C ALA A 136 -36.33 31.95 27.19
N ASP A 137 -35.04 31.78 26.89
CA ASP A 137 -34.54 31.72 25.51
C ASP A 137 -35.00 30.43 24.82
N VAL A 138 -34.87 29.27 25.49
CA VAL A 138 -35.31 27.97 24.95
C VAL A 138 -36.81 27.98 24.65
N SER A 139 -37.64 28.55 25.54
CA SER A 139 -39.09 28.67 25.31
C SER A 139 -39.47 29.57 24.13
N ARG A 140 -38.57 30.46 23.71
CA ARG A 140 -38.75 31.36 22.55
C ARG A 140 -38.20 30.78 21.25
N LEU A 141 -37.57 29.62 21.28
CA LEU A 141 -37.17 28.91 20.07
C LEU A 141 -38.41 28.47 19.30
N SER A 142 -38.48 28.84 18.02
CA SER A 142 -39.52 28.36 17.13
C SER A 142 -39.05 27.09 16.44
N LEU A 143 -39.76 25.97 16.63
CA LEU A 143 -39.52 24.77 15.82
C LEU A 143 -39.96 25.04 14.38
N ARG A 144 -38.99 25.19 13.48
CA ARG A 144 -39.23 25.45 12.05
C ARG A 144 -39.60 24.18 11.30
N ARG A 145 -38.93 23.07 11.63
CA ARG A 145 -39.09 21.78 10.95
C ARG A 145 -38.73 20.64 11.88
N ASP A 146 -39.56 19.61 11.85
CA ASP A 146 -39.26 18.26 12.29
C ASP A 146 -39.29 17.38 11.04
N TYR A 147 -38.16 16.78 10.67
CA TYR A 147 -38.03 15.88 9.53
C TYR A 147 -37.64 14.51 10.03
N VAL A 148 -38.40 13.47 9.66
CA VAL A 148 -38.08 12.09 10.01
C VAL A 148 -37.43 11.43 8.80
N ASP A 149 -36.22 10.91 8.97
CA ASP A 149 -35.52 10.16 7.93
C ASP A 149 -36.04 8.71 7.82
N ILE A 150 -35.51 7.96 6.84
CA ILE A 150 -35.91 6.56 6.61
C ILE A 150 -35.55 5.62 7.77
N ALA A 151 -34.55 5.98 8.59
CA ALA A 151 -34.16 5.24 9.79
C ALA A 151 -35.06 5.56 11.01
N GLY A 152 -35.98 6.52 10.87
CA GLY A 152 -36.86 6.99 11.92
C GLY A 152 -36.24 8.06 12.83
N THR A 153 -35.12 8.67 12.43
CA THR A 153 -34.46 9.74 13.17
C THR A 153 -35.17 11.06 12.91
N HIS A 154 -35.54 11.76 13.98
CA HIS A 154 -36.08 13.12 13.93
C HIS A 154 -34.94 14.15 13.86
N HIS A 155 -34.89 14.92 12.79
CA HIS A 155 -34.02 16.07 12.60
C HIS A 155 -34.82 17.36 12.83
N LEU A 156 -34.64 17.94 14.01
CA LEU A 156 -35.34 19.12 14.48
C LEU A 156 -34.52 20.37 14.15
N SER A 157 -35.16 21.42 13.63
CA SER A 157 -34.53 22.72 13.38
C SER A 157 -35.27 23.84 14.11
N PHE A 158 -34.64 24.39 15.14
CA PHE A 158 -35.13 25.50 15.95
C PHE A 158 -34.48 26.82 15.53
N VAL A 159 -35.30 27.86 15.38
CA VAL A 159 -34.87 29.19 14.97
C VAL A 159 -35.00 30.18 16.13
N GLN A 160 -33.96 30.98 16.36
CA GLN A 160 -34.01 32.12 17.26
C GLN A 160 -34.60 33.34 16.55
N SER A 161 -35.33 34.18 17.29
CA SER A 161 -35.86 35.43 16.76
C SER A 161 -35.78 36.59 17.77
N VAL A 162 -35.74 37.82 17.25
CA VAL A 162 -35.90 39.05 18.05
C VAL A 162 -37.13 39.79 17.56
N GLY A 163 -38.14 39.94 18.42
CA GLY A 163 -39.40 40.60 18.05
C GLY A 163 -40.08 39.94 16.83
N GLY A 164 -40.00 38.61 16.72
CA GLY A 164 -40.51 37.83 15.59
C GLY A 164 -39.59 37.75 14.38
N VAL A 165 -38.51 38.53 14.30
CA VAL A 165 -37.57 38.52 13.17
C VAL A 165 -36.52 37.41 13.36
N PRO A 166 -36.39 36.45 12.42
CA PRO A 166 -35.48 35.32 12.57
C PRO A 166 -34.02 35.74 12.47
N LEU A 167 -33.14 35.05 13.20
CA LEU A 167 -31.71 35.16 13.04
C LEU A 167 -31.23 34.43 11.79
N PHE A 168 -30.32 35.05 11.03
CA PHE A 168 -29.69 34.47 9.87
C PHE A 168 -28.48 33.61 10.28
N GLY A 169 -28.53 32.31 9.98
CA GLY A 169 -27.41 31.39 10.19
C GLY A 169 -27.14 31.02 11.66
N ASN A 170 -28.04 31.37 12.59
CA ASN A 170 -27.93 31.02 14.01
C ASN A 170 -29.26 30.39 14.50
N GLY A 171 -29.15 29.35 15.32
CA GLY A 171 -30.27 28.52 15.79
C GLY A 171 -29.75 27.22 16.40
N VAL A 172 -30.65 26.28 16.68
CA VAL A 172 -30.29 24.97 17.22
C VAL A 172 -30.91 23.87 16.37
N GLN A 173 -30.13 22.86 16.01
CA GLN A 173 -30.59 21.63 15.42
C GLN A 173 -30.37 20.49 16.40
N ALA A 174 -31.30 19.54 16.43
CA ALA A 174 -31.23 18.38 17.31
C ALA A 174 -31.63 17.13 16.54
N HIS A 175 -30.90 16.04 16.77
CA HIS A 175 -31.09 14.77 16.08
C HIS A 175 -31.46 13.70 17.09
N VAL A 176 -32.68 13.17 17.00
CA VAL A 176 -33.24 12.24 18.00
C VAL A 176 -33.63 10.95 17.31
N THR A 177 -33.11 9.82 17.77
CA THR A 177 -33.41 8.50 17.20
C THR A 177 -34.89 8.13 17.34
N LYS A 178 -35.33 7.10 16.60
CA LYS A 178 -36.69 6.56 16.69
C LYS A 178 -37.11 6.13 18.10
N ASP A 179 -36.15 5.75 18.94
CA ASP A 179 -36.36 5.33 20.34
C ASP A 179 -36.05 6.45 21.36
N GLY A 180 -35.94 7.69 20.89
CA GLY A 180 -35.90 8.88 21.74
C GLY A 180 -34.56 9.16 22.42
N ARG A 181 -33.44 8.73 21.82
CA ARG A 181 -32.09 9.12 22.24
C ARG A 181 -31.62 10.33 21.46
N LEU A 182 -31.08 11.33 22.14
CA LEU A 182 -30.48 12.49 21.50
C LEU A 182 -29.08 12.14 21.00
N ILE A 183 -28.87 12.17 19.68
CA ILE A 183 -27.60 11.87 19.02
C ILE A 183 -26.64 13.05 19.20
N GLN A 184 -27.10 14.24 18.78
CA GLN A 184 -26.25 15.42 18.67
C GLN A 184 -27.09 16.70 18.72
N ILE A 185 -26.48 17.78 19.19
CA ILE A 185 -26.96 19.14 19.06
C ILE A 185 -26.00 19.93 18.17
N ASN A 186 -26.54 20.58 17.14
CA ASN A 186 -25.78 21.40 16.20
C ASN A 186 -26.30 22.84 16.21
N GLY A 187 -25.48 23.77 15.75
CA GLY A 187 -25.84 25.17 15.59
C GLY A 187 -25.37 26.03 16.76
N SER A 188 -24.93 27.26 16.44
CA SER A 188 -24.34 28.22 17.35
C SER A 188 -25.37 29.28 17.77
N PRO A 189 -26.18 29.03 18.81
CA PRO A 189 -27.15 30.00 19.27
C PRO A 189 -26.50 31.30 19.75
N VAL A 190 -27.16 32.43 19.55
CA VAL A 190 -26.70 33.71 20.08
C VAL A 190 -27.26 33.89 21.49
N ALA A 191 -26.37 33.99 22.47
CA ALA A 191 -26.72 34.28 23.86
C ALA A 191 -27.08 35.76 24.06
N GLY A 192 -27.99 36.04 25.01
CA GLY A 192 -28.28 37.42 25.45
C GLY A 192 -28.87 38.33 24.37
N LEU A 193 -29.70 37.78 23.48
CA LEU A 193 -30.35 38.56 22.45
C LEU A 193 -31.22 39.69 23.04
N PRO A 194 -31.24 40.88 22.42
CA PRO A 194 -32.09 41.98 22.88
C PRO A 194 -33.57 41.61 22.71
N THR A 195 -34.44 42.25 23.48
CA THR A 195 -35.90 42.05 23.39
C THR A 195 -36.53 42.71 22.16
N SER A 196 -35.86 43.72 21.58
CA SER A 196 -36.31 44.44 20.39
C SER A 196 -35.14 44.89 19.51
N LEU A 197 -35.38 45.02 18.20
CA LEU A 197 -34.39 45.55 17.25
C LEU A 197 -34.59 47.06 17.01
N PRO A 198 -33.52 47.79 16.65
CA PRO A 198 -33.64 49.15 16.12
C PRO A 198 -34.55 49.21 14.88
N ALA A 199 -35.16 50.37 14.65
CA ALA A 199 -35.95 50.62 13.45
C ALA A 199 -35.08 50.51 12.18
N VAL A 200 -35.61 49.86 11.14
CA VAL A 200 -34.93 49.69 9.85
C VAL A 200 -35.00 50.99 9.03
N LYS A 201 -33.90 51.36 8.35
CA LYS A 201 -33.86 52.54 7.46
C LYS A 201 -34.08 52.17 6.00
N LEU A 202 -33.61 51.00 5.58
CA LEU A 202 -33.78 50.50 4.23
C LEU A 202 -35.13 49.79 4.09
N THR A 203 -35.84 50.13 3.01
CA THR A 203 -37.01 49.39 2.55
C THR A 203 -36.59 48.04 1.93
N PRO A 204 -37.49 47.05 1.81
CA PRO A 204 -37.18 45.80 1.12
C PRO A 204 -36.69 46.01 -0.33
N ASP A 205 -37.25 47.00 -1.02
CA ASP A 205 -36.86 47.35 -2.39
C ASP A 205 -35.48 48.01 -2.45
N ALA A 206 -35.15 48.90 -1.50
CA ALA A 206 -33.81 49.48 -1.39
C ALA A 206 -32.76 48.39 -1.11
N ALA A 207 -33.06 47.42 -0.24
CA ALA A 207 -32.19 46.28 0.02
C ALA A 207 -32.02 45.38 -1.23
N ARG A 208 -33.10 45.10 -1.97
CA ARG A 208 -33.03 44.37 -3.26
C ARG A 208 -32.11 45.09 -4.26
N ARG A 209 -32.29 46.41 -4.42
CA ARG A 209 -31.45 47.21 -5.34
C ARG A 209 -29.98 47.20 -4.91
N ALA A 210 -29.72 47.27 -3.60
CA ALA A 210 -28.37 47.19 -3.05
C ALA A 210 -27.69 45.84 -3.35
N ALA A 211 -28.42 44.73 -3.16
CA ALA A 211 -27.96 43.38 -3.52
C ALA A 211 -27.66 43.26 -5.02
N LEU A 212 -28.61 43.63 -5.89
CA LEU A 212 -28.39 43.64 -7.35
C LEU A 212 -27.18 44.49 -7.76
N THR A 213 -27.00 45.66 -7.14
CA THR A 213 -25.82 46.51 -7.37
C THR A 213 -24.54 45.84 -6.91
N ASN A 214 -24.55 45.12 -5.79
CA ASN A 214 -23.40 44.45 -5.21
C ASN A 214 -22.81 43.37 -6.13
N ILE A 215 -23.67 42.63 -6.83
CA ILE A 215 -23.31 41.60 -7.82
C ILE A 215 -23.21 42.15 -9.25
N ALA A 216 -23.27 43.46 -9.44
CA ALA A 216 -23.31 44.13 -10.75
C ALA A 216 -24.43 43.60 -11.69
N ALA A 217 -25.55 43.16 -11.13
CA ALA A 217 -26.74 42.79 -11.89
C ALA A 217 -27.55 44.02 -12.32
N PRO A 218 -28.27 43.95 -13.46
CA PRO A 218 -29.14 45.05 -13.88
C PRO A 218 -30.22 45.36 -12.84
N VAL A 219 -30.18 46.56 -12.27
CA VAL A 219 -31.20 47.03 -11.34
C VAL A 219 -32.44 47.45 -12.13
N ARG A 220 -33.49 46.63 -12.10
CA ARG A 220 -34.78 46.93 -12.74
C ARG A 220 -35.81 47.33 -11.69
N ASP A 221 -36.74 48.21 -12.09
CA ASP A 221 -37.91 48.50 -11.27
C ASP A 221 -38.80 47.25 -11.20
N ALA A 222 -39.20 46.87 -9.98
CA ALA A 222 -40.10 45.75 -9.75
C ALA A 222 -41.12 46.13 -8.69
N LYS A 223 -42.38 45.75 -8.91
CA LYS A 223 -43.48 46.04 -7.98
C LYS A 223 -43.53 44.96 -6.91
N ALA A 224 -43.78 45.33 -5.66
CA ALA A 224 -44.05 44.37 -4.59
C ALA A 224 -45.39 43.66 -4.87
N ALA A 225 -45.38 42.33 -4.92
CA ALA A 225 -46.53 41.51 -5.31
C ALA A 225 -47.37 41.02 -4.11
N THR A 226 -46.75 40.84 -2.94
CA THR A 226 -47.43 40.42 -1.70
C THR A 226 -46.68 40.95 -0.48
N ALA A 227 -47.40 41.52 0.48
CA ALA A 227 -46.90 41.86 1.82
C ALA A 227 -47.89 41.29 2.85
N ALA A 228 -47.43 40.40 3.73
CA ALA A 228 -48.28 39.80 4.75
C ALA A 228 -47.55 39.75 6.10
N ASP A 229 -47.71 40.82 6.90
CA ASP A 229 -47.30 41.03 8.31
C ASP A 229 -45.78 41.11 8.65
N ALA A 230 -45.47 41.40 9.93
CA ALA A 230 -44.24 42.10 10.39
C ALA A 230 -42.91 41.35 10.22
N VAL A 231 -42.97 40.07 9.81
CA VAL A 231 -41.83 39.17 9.54
C VAL A 231 -41.76 38.82 8.03
N SER A 232 -42.64 39.40 7.21
CA SER A 232 -42.89 39.00 5.82
C SER A 232 -41.71 39.11 4.87
N THR A 233 -41.61 38.08 4.03
CA THR A 233 -40.84 38.10 2.79
C THR A 233 -41.61 38.93 1.77
N THR A 234 -41.03 40.03 1.31
CA THR A 234 -41.53 40.76 0.15
C THR A 234 -41.09 40.02 -1.11
N VAL A 235 -42.05 39.63 -1.95
CA VAL A 235 -41.79 39.07 -3.28
C VAL A 235 -42.05 40.14 -4.32
N PHE A 236 -41.12 40.34 -5.24
CA PHE A 236 -41.22 41.34 -6.30
C PHE A 236 -41.64 40.70 -7.63
N SER A 237 -42.21 41.50 -8.54
CA SER A 237 -42.72 41.06 -9.84
C SER A 237 -41.69 40.35 -10.75
N GLY A 238 -40.39 40.47 -10.46
CA GLY A 238 -39.31 39.76 -11.16
C GLY A 238 -38.88 38.44 -10.50
N GLY A 239 -39.53 38.01 -9.42
CA GLY A 239 -39.19 36.79 -8.65
C GLY A 239 -38.18 37.01 -7.53
N ASP A 240 -37.51 38.16 -7.49
CA ASP A 240 -36.63 38.55 -6.37
C ASP A 240 -37.39 38.61 -5.04
N ARG A 241 -36.68 38.32 -3.95
CA ARG A 241 -37.24 38.30 -2.60
C ARG A 241 -36.40 39.12 -1.64
N ALA A 242 -37.05 39.74 -0.66
CA ALA A 242 -36.39 40.39 0.48
C ALA A 242 -37.16 40.05 1.77
N GLN A 243 -36.48 39.40 2.71
CA GLN A 243 -37.01 39.01 4.02
C GLN A 243 -36.22 39.71 5.12
N ARG A 244 -36.89 40.21 6.15
CA ARG A 244 -36.22 40.80 7.30
C ARG A 244 -35.56 39.71 8.15
N VAL A 245 -34.28 39.89 8.50
CA VAL A 245 -33.51 38.97 9.33
C VAL A 245 -32.65 39.73 10.35
N VAL A 246 -32.12 39.02 11.34
CA VAL A 246 -31.07 39.53 12.23
C VAL A 246 -29.74 38.87 11.86
N PHE A 247 -28.72 39.67 11.56
CA PHE A 247 -27.38 39.17 11.27
C PHE A 247 -26.47 39.37 12.48
N GLN A 248 -25.93 38.29 13.06
CA GLN A 248 -25.00 38.38 14.18
C GLN A 248 -23.61 38.79 13.66
N SER A 249 -23.15 39.98 14.02
CA SER A 249 -21.80 40.45 13.71
C SER A 249 -20.89 40.38 14.95
N PRO A 250 -19.56 40.51 14.83
CA PRO A 250 -18.65 40.55 15.99
C PRO A 250 -18.96 41.70 16.97
N GLY A 251 -19.67 42.73 16.50
CA GLY A 251 -20.14 43.87 17.30
C GLY A 251 -21.58 43.69 17.85
N GLY A 252 -22.23 42.55 17.62
CA GLY A 252 -23.58 42.25 18.09
C GLY A 252 -24.60 42.06 16.95
N PRO A 253 -25.87 41.76 17.32
CA PRO A 253 -26.95 41.50 16.38
C PRO A 253 -27.35 42.78 15.63
N ARG A 254 -27.47 42.67 14.30
CA ARG A 254 -27.80 43.79 13.41
C ARG A 254 -29.10 43.50 12.65
N PRO A 255 -30.05 44.45 12.55
CA PRO A 255 -31.19 44.29 11.66
C PRO A 255 -30.72 44.33 10.20
N ALA A 256 -31.16 43.35 9.40
CA ALA A 256 -30.75 43.19 8.02
C ALA A 256 -31.90 42.67 7.14
N TRP A 257 -31.66 42.65 5.84
CA TRP A 257 -32.53 42.08 4.82
C TRP A 257 -31.82 40.91 4.14
N GLN A 258 -32.34 39.71 4.27
CA GLN A 258 -31.96 38.58 3.45
C GLN A 258 -32.65 38.72 2.09
N THR A 259 -31.88 38.87 1.03
CA THR A 259 -32.39 38.95 -0.34
C THR A 259 -32.04 37.69 -1.10
N ILE A 260 -32.96 37.25 -1.95
CA ILE A 260 -32.67 36.28 -3.01
C ILE A 260 -32.89 37.04 -4.32
N THR A 261 -31.81 37.30 -5.04
CA THR A 261 -31.80 38.14 -6.25
C THR A 261 -31.10 37.44 -7.40
N ARG A 262 -31.51 37.76 -8.61
CA ARG A 262 -30.98 37.15 -9.82
C ARG A 262 -29.86 37.98 -10.45
N GLY A 263 -28.69 37.37 -10.65
CA GLY A 263 -27.51 37.95 -11.26
C GLY A 263 -27.65 38.19 -12.78
N ALA A 264 -26.65 38.86 -13.37
CA ALA A 264 -26.64 39.20 -14.79
C ALA A 264 -26.69 37.96 -15.72
N LYS A 265 -26.20 36.80 -15.28
CA LYS A 265 -26.24 35.51 -16.00
C LYS A 265 -27.37 34.58 -15.54
N ASN A 266 -28.43 35.11 -14.94
CA ASN A 266 -29.55 34.34 -14.39
C ASN A 266 -29.21 33.49 -13.13
N GLU A 267 -28.00 33.60 -12.59
CA GLU A 267 -27.59 33.00 -11.31
C GLU A 267 -28.46 33.52 -10.16
N LEU A 268 -28.76 32.69 -9.16
CA LEU A 268 -29.43 33.12 -7.93
C LEU A 268 -28.36 33.46 -6.89
N PHE A 269 -28.53 34.56 -6.18
CA PHE A 269 -27.67 34.96 -5.07
C PHE A 269 -28.50 35.15 -3.81
N LEU A 270 -28.03 34.56 -2.71
CA LEU A 270 -28.46 34.85 -1.36
C LEU A 270 -27.54 35.93 -0.78
N GLU A 271 -28.08 37.11 -0.52
CA GLU A 271 -27.36 38.20 0.15
C GLU A 271 -28.03 38.57 1.46
N VAL A 272 -27.25 39.06 2.42
CA VAL A 272 -27.77 39.74 3.61
C VAL A 272 -27.27 41.16 3.57
N VAL A 273 -28.18 42.12 3.45
CA VAL A 273 -27.90 43.55 3.34
C VAL A 273 -28.27 44.23 4.66
N ASP A 274 -27.35 45.02 5.22
CA ASP A 274 -27.59 45.74 6.45
C ASP A 274 -28.75 46.73 6.31
N ALA A 275 -29.71 46.68 7.24
CA ALA A 275 -30.93 47.48 7.13
C ALA A 275 -30.74 48.96 7.53
N GLN A 276 -29.55 49.36 8.01
CA GLN A 276 -29.24 50.74 8.37
C GLN A 276 -28.51 51.50 7.25
N ASP A 277 -27.51 50.85 6.64
CA ASP A 277 -26.60 51.52 5.70
C ASP A 277 -26.49 50.84 4.33
N GLY A 278 -27.16 49.70 4.12
CA GLY A 278 -27.20 49.03 2.82
C GLY A 278 -25.93 48.28 2.45
N ARG A 279 -24.96 48.15 3.36
CA ARG A 279 -23.77 47.33 3.08
C ARG A 279 -24.16 45.86 2.98
N THR A 280 -23.53 45.11 2.09
CA THR A 280 -23.60 43.65 2.10
C THR A 280 -22.85 43.12 3.32
N LEU A 281 -23.51 42.27 4.11
CA LEU A 281 -22.98 41.58 5.28
C LEU A 281 -22.66 40.12 4.98
N TYR A 282 -23.38 39.52 4.04
CA TYR A 282 -23.19 38.16 3.54
C TYR A 282 -23.61 38.09 2.08
N ARG A 283 -22.92 37.29 1.28
CA ARG A 283 -23.28 36.94 -0.10
C ARG A 283 -22.83 35.51 -0.39
N HIS A 284 -23.73 34.76 -1.01
CA HIS A 284 -23.47 33.42 -1.50
C HIS A 284 -24.25 33.23 -2.80
N SER A 285 -23.58 32.80 -3.86
CA SER A 285 -24.28 32.28 -5.05
C SER A 285 -25.05 31.02 -4.64
N LEU A 286 -26.37 31.00 -4.87
CA LEU A 286 -27.20 29.80 -4.83
C LEU A 286 -27.20 29.06 -6.17
N THR A 287 -26.53 29.62 -7.18
CA THR A 287 -26.22 28.92 -8.42
C THR A 287 -24.83 28.34 -8.31
N GLU A 288 -24.78 27.02 -8.19
CA GLU A 288 -23.62 26.24 -8.57
C GLU A 288 -23.55 26.28 -10.10
N HIS A 289 -22.42 26.70 -10.63
CA HIS A 289 -22.13 26.46 -12.03
C HIS A 289 -21.57 25.05 -12.10
N GLU A 290 -22.17 24.18 -12.90
CA GLU A 290 -21.49 22.99 -13.41
C GLU A 290 -20.20 23.46 -14.10
N ALA A 291 -19.05 23.35 -13.42
CA ALA A 291 -17.92 22.75 -14.11
C ALA A 291 -18.40 21.32 -14.39
N ALA A 292 -18.28 20.84 -15.63
CA ALA A 292 -18.61 19.44 -15.86
C ALA A 292 -17.68 18.61 -14.96
N ASP A 293 -18.26 17.67 -14.23
CA ASP A 293 -17.51 16.71 -13.43
C ASP A 293 -16.40 16.10 -14.27
N ALA A 294 -15.21 15.91 -13.67
CA ALA A 294 -14.11 15.26 -14.36
C ALA A 294 -14.51 13.79 -14.57
N SER A 295 -14.54 13.36 -15.82
CA SER A 295 -15.03 12.04 -16.20
C SER A 295 -14.22 11.46 -17.35
N GLY A 296 -14.04 10.15 -17.41
CA GLY A 296 -13.33 9.47 -18.51
C GLY A 296 -14.07 8.24 -19.03
N LEU A 297 -13.69 7.77 -20.23
CA LEU A 297 -14.16 6.49 -20.76
C LEU A 297 -13.26 5.36 -20.26
N ALA A 298 -13.85 4.35 -19.64
CA ALA A 298 -13.13 3.16 -19.17
C ALA A 298 -14.03 1.92 -19.18
N TRP A 299 -13.45 0.73 -19.38
CA TRP A 299 -14.10 -0.56 -19.13
C TRP A 299 -13.78 -1.08 -17.73
N ASP A 300 -14.55 -2.09 -17.32
CA ASP A 300 -14.42 -2.69 -15.98
C ASP A 300 -13.42 -3.87 -15.92
N TYR A 301 -13.04 -4.45 -17.06
CA TYR A 301 -12.20 -5.68 -17.11
C TYR A 301 -11.09 -5.65 -18.18
N TYR A 302 -11.39 -5.90 -19.45
CA TYR A 302 -10.44 -5.72 -20.56
C TYR A 302 -11.22 -5.45 -21.85
N PRO A 303 -10.66 -4.82 -22.88
CA PRO A 303 -11.40 -4.46 -24.09
C PRO A 303 -11.87 -5.72 -24.83
N GLY A 304 -13.15 -5.78 -25.21
CA GLY A 304 -13.70 -6.97 -25.91
C GLY A 304 -14.15 -8.10 -24.99
N ALA A 305 -13.92 -8.02 -23.67
CA ALA A 305 -14.45 -8.98 -22.71
C ALA A 305 -15.99 -9.05 -22.80
N PRO A 306 -16.61 -10.25 -22.77
CA PRO A 306 -18.07 -10.41 -22.85
C PRO A 306 -18.84 -9.64 -21.77
N LYS A 307 -18.22 -9.45 -20.60
CA LYS A 307 -18.70 -8.60 -19.51
C LYS A 307 -17.59 -7.65 -19.12
N GLY A 308 -17.95 -6.42 -18.79
CA GLY A 308 -16.99 -5.40 -18.39
C GLY A 308 -16.26 -4.74 -19.56
N GLY A 309 -16.05 -5.41 -20.70
CA GLY A 309 -15.19 -4.96 -21.80
C GLY A 309 -15.73 -3.92 -22.77
N THR A 310 -16.73 -3.13 -22.36
CA THR A 310 -17.23 -1.99 -23.14
C THR A 310 -17.00 -0.71 -22.36
N GLN A 311 -16.35 0.28 -23.01
CA GLN A 311 -16.13 1.59 -22.37
C GLN A 311 -17.44 2.23 -21.94
N LYS A 312 -17.46 2.71 -20.70
CA LYS A 312 -18.52 3.54 -20.15
C LYS A 312 -17.90 4.79 -19.57
N ARG A 313 -18.66 5.89 -19.57
CA ARG A 313 -18.22 7.10 -18.89
C ARG A 313 -18.26 6.87 -17.37
N ARG A 314 -17.18 7.23 -16.69
CA ARG A 314 -17.00 7.16 -15.24
C ARG A 314 -16.81 8.56 -14.69
N ASP A 315 -17.48 8.87 -13.59
CA ASP A 315 -17.36 10.16 -12.94
C ASP A 315 -16.27 10.08 -11.87
N PHE A 316 -15.11 10.67 -12.17
CA PHE A 316 -13.95 10.66 -11.28
C PHE A 316 -14.09 11.70 -10.17
N THR A 317 -14.90 12.74 -10.37
CA THR A 317 -15.18 13.76 -9.36
C THR A 317 -16.16 13.24 -8.32
N GLU A 318 -17.24 12.57 -8.75
CA GLU A 318 -18.20 11.93 -7.84
C GLU A 318 -17.51 10.88 -6.97
N ALA A 319 -16.58 10.11 -7.54
CA ALA A 319 -15.78 9.13 -6.82
C ALA A 319 -14.71 9.76 -5.89
N GLY A 320 -14.46 11.07 -5.99
CA GLY A 320 -13.46 11.77 -5.17
C GLY A 320 -12.01 11.56 -5.62
N TRP A 321 -11.78 10.91 -6.77
CA TRP A 321 -10.45 10.62 -7.30
C TRP A 321 -9.83 11.82 -8.02
N LEU A 322 -10.62 12.61 -8.73
CA LEU A 322 -10.13 13.75 -9.51
C LEU A 322 -11.00 15.01 -9.32
N PRO A 323 -10.42 16.16 -8.93
CA PRO A 323 -11.18 17.40 -8.79
C PRO A 323 -11.89 17.82 -10.09
N ALA A 324 -13.06 18.45 -9.94
CA ALA A 324 -13.80 18.98 -11.08
C ALA A 324 -12.96 20.00 -11.89
N GLY A 325 -12.95 19.88 -13.21
CA GLY A 325 -12.22 20.78 -14.10
C GLY A 325 -10.71 20.54 -14.18
N SER A 326 -10.18 19.45 -13.61
CA SER A 326 -8.80 19.02 -13.81
C SER A 326 -8.42 18.96 -15.29
N GLN A 327 -7.19 19.37 -15.59
CA GLN A 327 -6.65 19.40 -16.97
C GLN A 327 -5.76 18.20 -17.28
N THR A 328 -5.37 17.45 -16.27
CA THR A 328 -4.53 16.25 -16.33
C THR A 328 -5.05 15.22 -15.33
N LEU A 329 -4.59 13.98 -15.42
CA LEU A 329 -4.92 12.89 -14.50
C LEU A 329 -4.04 12.93 -13.22
N ASP A 330 -4.00 14.09 -12.56
CA ASP A 330 -3.32 14.30 -11.27
C ASP A 330 -4.36 14.44 -10.14
N GLY A 331 -4.68 13.30 -9.51
CA GLY A 331 -5.79 13.11 -8.59
C GLY A 331 -5.40 12.83 -7.14
N ASN A 332 -6.39 12.43 -6.32
CA ASN A 332 -6.18 12.04 -4.93
C ASN A 332 -5.49 10.68 -4.81
N THR A 333 -5.85 9.71 -5.65
CA THR A 333 -5.36 8.32 -5.55
C THR A 333 -4.10 8.10 -6.39
N ALA A 334 -3.96 8.81 -7.51
CA ALA A 334 -2.83 8.66 -8.43
C ALA A 334 -2.56 9.92 -9.24
N HIS A 335 -1.34 10.04 -9.76
CA HIS A 335 -0.97 10.86 -10.91
C HIS A 335 -0.52 9.93 -12.04
N VAL A 336 -1.31 9.89 -13.12
CA VAL A 336 -1.03 9.05 -14.30
C VAL A 336 -0.51 9.88 -15.47
N PHE A 337 0.58 9.40 -16.08
CA PHE A 337 1.27 9.98 -17.23
C PHE A 337 1.89 8.86 -18.07
N LEU A 338 2.57 9.16 -19.19
CA LEU A 338 3.06 8.12 -20.11
C LEU A 338 4.50 7.61 -19.82
N ASP A 339 5.44 8.49 -19.48
CA ASP A 339 6.90 8.24 -19.36
C ASP A 339 7.50 7.33 -20.45
N VAL A 340 7.59 7.84 -21.66
CA VAL A 340 7.88 6.98 -22.80
C VAL A 340 9.38 6.77 -22.99
N ASN A 341 10.16 7.51 -22.21
CA ASN A 341 11.61 7.63 -22.32
C ASN A 341 12.37 7.10 -21.10
N VAL A 342 11.65 6.62 -20.07
CA VAL A 342 12.16 5.92 -18.89
C VAL A 342 13.04 6.82 -18.02
N ASN A 343 12.73 8.12 -17.94
CA ASN A 343 13.45 9.02 -17.05
C ASN A 343 12.76 9.22 -15.70
N LEU A 344 11.59 8.60 -15.51
CA LEU A 344 10.79 8.61 -14.29
C LEU A 344 10.37 10.02 -13.86
N LYS A 345 10.08 10.87 -14.86
CA LYS A 345 9.61 12.24 -14.67
C LYS A 345 8.49 12.52 -15.66
N VAL A 346 7.63 13.47 -15.28
CA VAL A 346 6.62 13.98 -16.21
C VAL A 346 7.26 14.99 -17.15
N ASP A 347 7.59 14.57 -18.37
CA ASP A 347 8.11 15.47 -19.39
C ASP A 347 6.99 16.22 -20.15
N PRO A 348 7.33 17.36 -20.81
CA PRO A 348 6.40 18.05 -21.68
C PRO A 348 5.84 17.14 -22.77
N GLY A 349 4.53 16.87 -22.71
CA GLY A 349 3.82 16.02 -23.68
C GLY A 349 3.51 14.61 -23.20
N GLU A 350 3.88 14.25 -21.96
CA GLU A 350 3.57 12.95 -21.37
C GLU A 350 2.39 12.99 -20.39
N GLU A 351 1.92 14.19 -20.02
CA GLU A 351 0.65 14.37 -19.33
C GLU A 351 -0.51 13.94 -20.21
N VAL A 352 -1.42 13.12 -19.68
CA VAL A 352 -2.70 12.80 -20.35
C VAL A 352 -3.62 14.02 -20.23
N PRO A 353 -3.91 14.74 -21.33
CA PRO A 353 -4.64 15.99 -21.24
C PRO A 353 -6.15 15.75 -21.13
N SER A 354 -6.87 16.69 -20.52
CA SER A 354 -8.33 16.66 -20.56
C SER A 354 -8.86 17.21 -21.90
N GLY A 355 -9.90 16.60 -22.43
CA GLY A 355 -10.71 17.15 -23.51
C GLY A 355 -11.64 18.28 -23.04
N ALA A 356 -12.61 18.63 -23.89
CA ALA A 356 -13.55 19.72 -23.59
C ALA A 356 -14.30 19.48 -22.27
N LYS A 357 -14.27 20.49 -21.39
CA LYS A 357 -14.91 20.50 -20.06
C LYS A 357 -14.29 19.53 -19.04
N GLY A 358 -12.99 19.22 -19.13
CA GLY A 358 -12.31 18.38 -18.13
C GLY A 358 -12.60 16.88 -18.29
N ARG A 359 -12.96 16.45 -19.50
CA ARG A 359 -13.33 15.06 -19.80
C ARG A 359 -12.21 14.30 -20.50
N PHE A 360 -11.89 13.12 -20.00
CA PHE A 360 -10.92 12.17 -20.56
C PHE A 360 -11.67 11.13 -21.40
N ASP A 361 -12.53 11.59 -22.32
CA ASP A 361 -13.37 10.73 -23.16
C ASP A 361 -12.54 10.22 -24.37
N TYR A 362 -11.59 9.31 -24.13
CA TYR A 362 -10.72 8.74 -25.16
C TYR A 362 -11.23 7.37 -25.63
N PRO A 363 -11.80 7.25 -26.85
CA PRO A 363 -12.29 5.98 -27.35
C PRO A 363 -11.14 5.07 -27.79
N PHE A 364 -11.23 3.79 -27.45
CA PHE A 364 -10.29 2.78 -27.89
C PHE A 364 -10.32 2.58 -29.41
N THR A 365 -9.14 2.53 -30.02
CA THR A 365 -8.94 2.19 -31.44
C THR A 365 -8.46 0.75 -31.57
N ASP A 366 -9.26 -0.10 -32.21
CA ASP A 366 -8.93 -1.51 -32.46
C ASP A 366 -7.98 -1.68 -33.65
N PHE A 367 -6.82 -2.29 -33.42
CA PHE A 367 -5.79 -2.60 -34.41
C PHE A 367 -5.86 -4.04 -34.98
N THR A 368 -6.81 -4.87 -34.55
CA THR A 368 -6.94 -6.28 -34.95
C THR A 368 -6.91 -6.51 -36.47
N ALA A 369 -7.58 -5.64 -37.23
CA ALA A 369 -7.61 -5.76 -38.70
C ALA A 369 -6.25 -5.44 -39.36
N GLN A 370 -5.36 -4.73 -38.64
CA GLN A 370 -4.08 -4.23 -39.14
C GLN A 370 -2.92 -5.18 -38.78
N THR A 371 -3.05 -5.94 -37.70
CA THR A 371 -2.06 -6.91 -37.21
C THR A 371 -2.22 -8.30 -37.85
N GLY A 372 -3.46 -8.69 -38.23
CA GLY A 372 -3.74 -9.96 -38.91
C GLY A 372 -3.53 -11.21 -38.03
N ALA A 373 -3.62 -12.41 -38.62
CA ALA A 373 -3.53 -13.69 -37.90
C ALA A 373 -2.16 -13.97 -37.22
N ALA A 374 -1.14 -13.14 -37.49
CA ALA A 374 0.15 -13.16 -36.80
C ALA A 374 0.12 -12.41 -35.45
N GLY A 375 -0.92 -11.62 -35.16
CA GLY A 375 -0.97 -10.73 -34.00
C GLY A 375 -1.70 -11.27 -32.77
N PHE A 376 -2.11 -12.54 -32.75
CA PHE A 376 -2.89 -13.17 -31.66
C PHE A 376 -4.23 -12.47 -31.30
N CYS A 377 -4.61 -11.40 -32.00
CA CYS A 377 -5.81 -10.63 -31.72
C CYS A 377 -7.09 -11.24 -32.33
N SER A 378 -8.21 -10.95 -31.69
CA SER A 378 -9.56 -11.33 -32.14
C SER A 378 -10.58 -10.27 -31.71
N SER A 379 -11.86 -10.46 -32.02
CA SER A 379 -12.91 -9.58 -31.47
C SER A 379 -13.05 -9.67 -29.95
N THR A 380 -12.60 -10.78 -29.34
CA THR A 380 -12.59 -10.97 -27.88
C THR A 380 -11.31 -10.43 -27.25
N TYR A 381 -10.21 -10.43 -28.01
CA TYR A 381 -8.89 -9.95 -27.59
C TYR A 381 -8.37 -8.95 -28.63
N PRO A 382 -8.95 -7.74 -28.73
CA PRO A 382 -8.59 -6.78 -29.76
C PRO A 382 -7.20 -6.21 -29.50
N CYS A 383 -6.35 -6.06 -30.51
CA CYS A 383 -5.05 -5.41 -30.31
C CYS A 383 -5.21 -3.90 -30.18
N SER A 384 -4.43 -3.30 -29.28
CA SER A 384 -4.42 -1.85 -29.05
C SER A 384 -3.38 -1.12 -29.90
N TRP A 385 -2.45 -1.85 -30.54
CA TRP A 385 -1.44 -1.25 -31.42
C TRP A 385 -0.92 -2.23 -32.48
N ASN A 386 0.03 -1.80 -33.30
CA ASN A 386 0.67 -2.61 -34.33
C ASN A 386 2.20 -2.61 -34.16
N SER A 387 2.75 -3.73 -33.69
CA SER A 387 4.18 -3.91 -33.41
C SER A 387 5.10 -3.76 -34.61
N ALA A 388 4.59 -3.94 -35.83
CA ALA A 388 5.33 -3.72 -37.06
C ALA A 388 5.39 -2.24 -37.49
N VAL A 389 4.64 -1.35 -36.82
CA VAL A 389 4.55 0.08 -37.15
C VAL A 389 5.00 0.91 -35.95
N ALA A 390 6.20 1.47 -36.06
CA ALA A 390 6.79 2.32 -35.01
C ALA A 390 5.84 3.47 -34.62
N GLY A 391 5.65 3.64 -33.31
CA GLY A 391 4.81 4.69 -32.73
C GLY A 391 3.29 4.48 -32.91
N SER A 392 2.82 3.33 -33.41
CA SER A 392 1.38 3.08 -33.59
C SER A 392 0.60 3.09 -32.27
N TRP A 393 1.24 2.67 -31.17
CA TRP A 393 0.71 2.66 -29.81
C TRP A 393 0.27 4.04 -29.31
N ARG A 394 0.86 5.13 -29.82
CA ARG A 394 0.46 6.52 -29.52
C ARG A 394 -1.01 6.82 -29.78
N THR A 395 -1.65 6.03 -30.64
CA THR A 395 -3.08 6.15 -30.96
C THR A 395 -3.96 5.92 -29.73
N ASN A 396 -3.58 5.01 -28.84
CA ASN A 396 -4.34 4.66 -27.64
C ASN A 396 -3.70 5.15 -26.33
N ALA A 397 -2.52 5.77 -26.34
CA ALA A 397 -1.81 6.22 -25.14
C ALA A 397 -2.66 7.05 -24.15
N ASP A 398 -3.41 8.05 -24.63
CA ASP A 398 -4.30 8.86 -23.76
C ASP A 398 -5.48 8.04 -23.20
N GLN A 399 -5.95 7.04 -23.98
CA GLN A 399 -6.99 6.11 -23.53
C GLN A 399 -6.43 5.17 -22.46
N ASP A 400 -5.26 4.60 -22.67
CA ASP A 400 -4.60 3.70 -21.74
C ASP A 400 -4.32 4.40 -20.41
N GLY A 401 -3.75 5.61 -20.44
CA GLY A 401 -3.57 6.42 -19.24
C GLY A 401 -4.88 6.75 -18.50
N THR A 402 -5.99 6.96 -19.23
CA THR A 402 -7.31 7.11 -18.61
C THR A 402 -7.84 5.81 -17.99
N GLN A 403 -7.54 4.67 -18.61
CA GLN A 403 -7.93 3.34 -18.15
C GLN A 403 -7.16 2.94 -16.89
N VAL A 404 -5.84 3.16 -16.85
CA VAL A 404 -5.00 3.00 -15.65
C VAL A 404 -5.53 3.86 -14.51
N PHE A 405 -5.82 5.14 -14.74
CA PHE A 405 -6.36 6.02 -13.69
C PHE A 405 -7.68 5.51 -13.11
N TYR A 406 -8.56 4.98 -13.97
CA TYR A 406 -9.81 4.37 -13.51
C TYR A 406 -9.57 3.14 -12.64
N TYR A 407 -8.68 2.23 -13.06
CA TYR A 407 -8.38 1.03 -12.29
C TYR A 407 -7.74 1.34 -10.94
N LEU A 408 -6.77 2.25 -10.89
CA LEU A 408 -6.14 2.68 -9.63
C LEU A 408 -7.17 3.25 -8.65
N GLY A 409 -8.05 4.13 -9.10
CA GLY A 409 -9.12 4.69 -8.25
C GLY A 409 -10.13 3.63 -7.79
N ASN A 410 -10.57 2.76 -8.70
CA ASN A 410 -11.54 1.72 -8.40
C ASN A 410 -10.99 0.69 -7.39
N PHE A 411 -9.74 0.27 -7.55
CA PHE A 411 -9.11 -0.71 -6.68
C PHE A 411 -8.70 -0.11 -5.34
N HIS A 412 -8.27 1.16 -5.32
CA HIS A 412 -8.10 1.94 -4.09
C HIS A 412 -9.35 1.86 -3.21
N ASP A 413 -10.52 2.17 -3.77
CA ASP A 413 -11.78 2.17 -3.02
C ASP A 413 -12.18 0.75 -2.57
N HIS A 414 -11.90 -0.27 -3.38
CA HIS A 414 -12.14 -1.67 -3.01
C HIS A 414 -11.27 -2.10 -1.82
N LEU A 415 -9.96 -1.89 -1.88
CA LEU A 415 -9.04 -2.28 -0.80
C LEU A 415 -9.28 -1.46 0.47
N ALA A 416 -9.67 -0.18 0.36
CA ALA A 416 -10.01 0.65 1.51
C ALA A 416 -11.33 0.22 2.18
N ALA A 417 -12.23 -0.45 1.46
CA ALA A 417 -13.52 -0.87 1.97
C ALA A 417 -13.43 -2.10 2.88
N PHE A 418 -14.49 -2.32 3.66
CA PHE A 418 -14.69 -3.57 4.38
C PHE A 418 -14.86 -4.72 3.36
N PRO A 419 -14.22 -5.89 3.58
CA PRO A 419 -13.54 -6.33 4.81
C PRO A 419 -12.01 -6.16 4.84
N ILE A 420 -11.40 -5.63 3.78
CA ILE A 420 -9.95 -5.51 3.62
C ILE A 420 -9.41 -4.39 4.53
N GLY A 421 -9.91 -3.17 4.37
CA GLY A 421 -9.63 -2.04 5.27
C GLY A 421 -8.22 -1.44 5.11
N PHE A 422 -7.65 -1.45 3.90
CA PHE A 422 -6.43 -0.73 3.56
C PHE A 422 -6.69 0.78 3.44
N THR A 423 -6.91 1.39 4.60
CA THR A 423 -7.18 2.83 4.74
C THR A 423 -5.90 3.64 4.87
N ARG A 424 -6.00 4.97 4.88
CA ARG A 424 -4.87 5.87 5.18
C ARG A 424 -4.12 5.51 6.46
N ALA A 425 -4.83 5.11 7.51
CA ALA A 425 -4.20 4.70 8.76
C ALA A 425 -3.44 3.37 8.66
N ALA A 426 -3.72 2.58 7.62
CA ALA A 426 -3.01 1.35 7.27
C ALA A 426 -1.98 1.57 6.16
N GLY A 427 -1.69 2.82 5.78
CA GLY A 427 -0.68 3.18 4.79
C GLY A 427 -1.13 3.09 3.33
N ASN A 428 -2.40 3.42 3.03
CA ASN A 428 -2.91 3.46 1.66
C ASN A 428 -2.35 4.65 0.84
N PHE A 429 -2.73 4.72 -0.43
CA PHE A 429 -2.16 5.65 -1.40
C PHE A 429 -3.05 6.87 -1.64
N GLU A 430 -2.85 7.92 -0.85
CA GLU A 430 -3.57 9.20 -1.02
C GLU A 430 -2.64 10.42 -1.05
N LYS A 431 -2.95 11.36 -1.95
CA LYS A 431 -2.19 12.60 -2.18
C LYS A 431 -2.07 13.49 -0.96
N VAL A 432 -3.04 13.42 -0.05
CA VAL A 432 -3.03 14.17 1.21
C VAL A 432 -1.91 13.75 2.15
N ASP A 433 -1.43 12.50 2.04
CA ASP A 433 -0.30 11.97 2.80
C ASP A 433 1.01 12.03 2.01
N GLY A 434 0.93 12.33 0.70
CA GLY A 434 2.07 12.33 -0.20
C GLY A 434 2.27 11.00 -0.92
N ASP A 435 1.29 10.10 -0.83
CA ASP A 435 1.38 8.70 -1.26
C ASP A 435 0.59 8.37 -2.53
N ALA A 436 0.00 9.36 -3.21
CA ALA A 436 -0.70 9.09 -4.47
C ALA A 436 0.22 8.35 -5.45
N ILE A 437 -0.26 7.27 -6.05
CA ILE A 437 0.55 6.42 -6.94
C ILE A 437 1.01 7.26 -8.12
N PHE A 438 2.30 7.24 -8.39
CA PHE A 438 2.90 7.84 -9.57
C PHE A 438 2.96 6.76 -10.66
N ALA A 439 2.12 6.86 -11.68
CA ALA A 439 1.91 5.76 -12.64
C ALA A 439 2.27 6.16 -14.07
N ALA A 440 3.21 5.41 -14.67
CA ALA A 440 3.61 5.52 -16.07
C ALA A 440 2.87 4.45 -16.91
N ALA A 441 1.90 4.86 -17.72
CA ALA A 441 1.00 3.95 -18.45
C ALA A 441 1.65 3.30 -19.71
N ASP A 442 2.64 3.95 -20.32
CA ASP A 442 3.33 3.47 -21.52
C ASP A 442 4.86 3.52 -21.32
N LEU A 443 5.33 3.03 -20.17
CA LEU A 443 6.73 3.20 -19.76
C LEU A 443 7.68 2.61 -20.81
N GLY A 444 8.56 3.44 -21.33
CA GLY A 444 9.60 3.01 -22.27
C GLY A 444 9.11 2.64 -23.68
N ALA A 445 7.89 3.03 -24.05
CA ALA A 445 7.35 2.76 -25.39
C ALA A 445 8.11 3.44 -26.55
N ASP A 446 8.94 4.47 -26.27
CA ASP A 446 9.89 5.08 -27.22
C ASP A 446 11.35 4.62 -27.00
N ASP A 447 11.61 3.65 -26.12
CA ASP A 447 12.96 3.11 -25.90
C ASP A 447 13.49 2.42 -27.17
N PRO A 448 14.60 2.90 -27.75
CA PRO A 448 15.11 2.38 -29.02
C PRO A 448 15.64 0.94 -28.92
N ARG A 449 15.94 0.45 -27.70
CA ARG A 449 16.38 -0.93 -27.47
C ARG A 449 15.19 -1.89 -27.46
N GLY A 450 14.00 -1.40 -27.11
CA GLY A 450 12.76 -2.17 -27.06
C GLY A 450 12.72 -3.17 -25.91
N PHE A 451 13.38 -2.86 -24.79
CA PHE A 451 13.46 -3.75 -23.62
C PHE A 451 12.30 -3.59 -22.62
N PHE A 452 11.49 -2.55 -22.75
CA PHE A 452 10.32 -2.28 -21.90
C PHE A 452 9.06 -2.85 -22.56
N VAL A 453 8.97 -4.17 -22.61
CA VAL A 453 7.83 -4.91 -23.17
C VAL A 453 7.49 -6.13 -22.31
N ASP A 454 6.25 -6.61 -22.41
CA ASP A 454 5.71 -7.82 -21.77
C ASP A 454 5.87 -7.87 -20.26
N ASN A 455 5.74 -6.71 -19.60
CA ASN A 455 5.83 -6.63 -18.16
C ASN A 455 5.09 -5.42 -17.58
N ALA A 456 5.00 -5.40 -16.25
CA ALA A 456 4.65 -4.24 -15.46
C ALA A 456 5.47 -4.30 -14.15
N PHE A 457 5.42 -3.25 -13.34
CA PHE A 457 5.97 -3.30 -11.99
C PHE A 457 5.35 -2.26 -11.06
N MET A 458 5.53 -2.51 -9.76
CA MET A 458 5.28 -1.56 -8.68
C MET A 458 6.50 -1.45 -7.76
N SER A 459 7.00 -0.23 -7.56
CA SER A 459 7.99 0.09 -6.54
C SER A 459 7.31 0.78 -5.36
N THR A 460 7.32 0.14 -4.20
CA THR A 460 6.57 0.60 -3.01
C THR A 460 7.52 1.07 -1.90
N PRO A 461 7.78 2.38 -1.78
CA PRO A 461 8.50 2.92 -0.62
C PRO A 461 7.63 2.88 0.64
N PRO A 462 8.22 3.13 1.84
CA PRO A 462 7.47 3.28 3.09
C PRO A 462 6.36 4.35 3.01
N ASP A 463 5.45 4.32 3.98
CA ASP A 463 4.34 5.26 4.09
C ASP A 463 4.80 6.74 4.16
N GLY A 464 4.12 7.61 3.41
CA GLY A 464 4.47 9.03 3.20
C GLY A 464 5.26 9.31 1.92
N GLU A 465 5.53 8.30 1.09
CA GLU A 465 6.22 8.40 -0.19
C GLU A 465 5.41 7.75 -1.31
N SER A 466 5.22 8.46 -2.42
CA SER A 466 4.52 7.93 -3.60
C SER A 466 5.17 6.66 -4.16
N PRO A 467 4.41 5.57 -4.30
CA PRO A 467 4.86 4.43 -5.11
C PRO A 467 4.96 4.79 -6.59
N LEU A 468 5.83 4.07 -7.31
CA LEU A 468 5.95 4.15 -8.76
C LEU A 468 5.38 2.88 -9.40
N MET A 469 4.36 3.02 -10.23
CA MET A 469 3.84 1.93 -11.07
C MET A 469 4.26 2.17 -12.53
N GLY A 470 4.78 1.13 -13.18
CA GLY A 470 5.12 1.15 -14.60
C GLY A 470 4.34 0.10 -15.36
N MET A 471 3.56 0.52 -16.36
CA MET A 471 2.84 -0.36 -17.28
C MET A 471 3.54 -0.34 -18.64
N PHE A 472 3.83 -1.50 -19.24
CA PHE A 472 4.52 -1.57 -20.53
C PHE A 472 3.54 -1.88 -21.67
N LEU A 473 4.07 -1.88 -22.89
CA LEU A 473 3.42 -2.51 -24.02
C LEU A 473 3.65 -4.03 -23.97
N PHE A 474 2.65 -4.81 -24.35
CA PHE A 474 2.80 -6.23 -24.66
C PHE A 474 2.99 -6.44 -26.17
N HIS A 475 3.74 -7.48 -26.50
CA HIS A 475 4.26 -7.89 -27.81
C HIS A 475 5.41 -7.01 -28.33
N ALA A 476 6.62 -7.54 -28.29
CA ALA A 476 7.83 -6.95 -28.80
C ALA A 476 7.76 -6.59 -30.29
N ARG A 477 8.60 -5.62 -30.67
CA ARG A 477 8.81 -5.32 -32.09
C ARG A 477 9.46 -6.54 -32.76
N PRO A 478 9.12 -6.85 -34.03
CA PRO A 478 9.67 -8.02 -34.72
C PRO A 478 11.20 -8.04 -34.86
N ASP A 479 11.87 -6.89 -34.78
CA ASP A 479 13.33 -6.78 -34.79
C ASP A 479 13.99 -7.08 -33.43
N VAL A 480 13.22 -7.08 -32.34
CA VAL A 480 13.66 -7.38 -30.98
C VAL A 480 13.39 -8.84 -30.64
N TRP A 481 12.13 -9.27 -30.77
CA TRP A 481 11.71 -10.66 -30.53
C TRP A 481 10.59 -11.04 -31.49
N ALA A 482 10.94 -11.79 -32.53
CA ALA A 482 10.02 -12.09 -33.64
C ALA A 482 8.92 -13.12 -33.28
N ASP A 483 9.17 -13.97 -32.29
CA ASP A 483 8.31 -15.09 -31.89
C ASP A 483 7.63 -14.84 -30.54
N ASP A 484 7.47 -13.57 -30.16
CA ASP A 484 6.78 -13.15 -28.95
C ASP A 484 5.34 -13.72 -28.91
N PRO A 485 4.96 -14.44 -27.83
CA PRO A 485 3.67 -15.11 -27.75
C PRO A 485 2.51 -14.20 -27.31
N PHE A 486 2.75 -12.98 -26.83
CA PHE A 486 1.68 -12.10 -26.34
C PHE A 486 0.96 -11.39 -27.48
N LEU A 487 -0.25 -10.87 -27.24
CA LEU A 487 -0.91 -9.97 -28.19
C LEU A 487 -0.33 -8.56 -28.11
N ALA A 488 -0.45 -7.78 -29.19
CA ALA A 488 -0.02 -6.38 -29.21
C ALA A 488 -1.03 -5.48 -28.46
N GLY A 489 -0.86 -5.40 -27.14
CA GLY A 489 -1.75 -4.72 -26.20
C GLY A 489 -1.03 -3.70 -25.31
N ASN A 490 -1.76 -2.78 -24.69
CA ASN A 490 -1.27 -1.98 -23.56
C ASN A 490 -1.50 -2.80 -22.28
N ALA A 491 -0.53 -2.85 -21.37
CA ALA A 491 -0.73 -3.52 -20.10
C ALA A 491 -1.81 -2.84 -19.23
N GLY A 492 -1.97 -1.52 -19.36
CA GLY A 492 -2.98 -0.74 -18.64
C GLY A 492 -4.44 -1.05 -19.02
N ASP A 493 -4.65 -1.74 -20.14
CA ASP A 493 -5.96 -2.19 -20.60
C ASP A 493 -6.44 -3.47 -19.88
N GLU A 494 -5.52 -4.23 -19.27
CA GLU A 494 -5.75 -5.47 -18.54
C GLU A 494 -5.94 -5.18 -17.04
N ALA A 495 -7.16 -5.39 -16.52
CA ALA A 495 -7.47 -5.04 -15.14
C ALA A 495 -6.66 -5.84 -14.11
N ASP A 496 -6.48 -7.15 -14.31
CA ASP A 496 -5.81 -8.01 -13.32
C ASP A 496 -4.34 -7.62 -13.15
N ILE A 497 -3.62 -7.25 -14.21
CA ILE A 497 -2.23 -6.74 -14.12
C ILE A 497 -2.19 -5.43 -13.32
N VAL A 498 -3.07 -4.44 -13.60
CA VAL A 498 -3.05 -3.18 -12.85
C VAL A 498 -3.40 -3.41 -11.36
N TYR A 499 -4.32 -4.31 -11.07
CA TYR A 499 -4.70 -4.68 -9.70
C TYR A 499 -3.61 -5.51 -8.99
N HIS A 500 -2.92 -6.37 -9.73
CA HIS A 500 -1.76 -7.12 -9.27
C HIS A 500 -0.67 -6.14 -8.82
N GLU A 501 -0.27 -5.21 -9.69
CA GLU A 501 0.75 -4.20 -9.36
C GLU A 501 0.33 -3.33 -8.16
N TYR A 502 -0.94 -2.93 -8.07
CA TYR A 502 -1.44 -2.19 -6.90
C TYR A 502 -1.28 -3.01 -5.62
N THR A 503 -1.53 -4.32 -5.68
CA THR A 503 -1.50 -5.22 -4.52
C THR A 503 -0.08 -5.45 -3.99
N HIS A 504 0.97 -5.34 -4.81
CA HIS A 504 2.33 -5.20 -4.28
C HIS A 504 2.42 -4.02 -3.31
N GLY A 505 1.76 -2.91 -3.63
CA GLY A 505 1.62 -1.78 -2.73
C GLY A 505 0.98 -2.14 -1.39
N LEU A 506 -0.13 -2.89 -1.42
CA LEU A 506 -0.82 -3.37 -0.21
C LEU A 506 0.10 -4.25 0.65
N SER A 507 0.70 -5.28 0.05
CA SER A 507 1.49 -6.27 0.79
C SER A 507 2.78 -5.68 1.35
N ASN A 508 3.49 -4.83 0.59
CA ASN A 508 4.71 -4.14 1.03
C ASN A 508 4.45 -3.06 2.11
N ARG A 509 3.22 -2.55 2.24
CA ARG A 509 2.84 -1.61 3.31
C ARG A 509 2.37 -2.31 4.59
N LEU A 510 1.92 -3.56 4.50
CA LEU A 510 1.40 -4.31 5.65
C LEU A 510 2.41 -5.30 6.24
N VAL A 511 3.27 -5.90 5.43
CA VAL A 511 4.34 -6.81 5.89
C VAL A 511 5.65 -6.02 6.00
N VAL A 512 5.83 -5.37 7.15
CA VAL A 512 6.89 -4.38 7.37
C VAL A 512 7.64 -4.60 8.68
N ASP A 513 8.86 -4.07 8.75
CA ASP A 513 9.61 -3.92 9.98
C ASP A 513 9.00 -2.84 10.89
N ALA A 514 9.59 -2.65 12.07
CA ALA A 514 9.12 -1.65 13.03
C ALA A 514 9.31 -0.19 12.57
N GLN A 515 10.00 0.05 11.45
CA GLN A 515 10.20 1.36 10.83
C GLN A 515 9.26 1.58 9.63
N GLY A 516 8.47 0.56 9.24
CA GLY A 516 7.59 0.62 8.08
C GLY A 516 8.29 0.29 6.77
N ASN A 517 9.50 -0.28 6.79
CA ASN A 517 10.14 -0.79 5.59
C ASN A 517 9.57 -2.17 5.25
N SER A 518 9.31 -2.44 3.98
CA SER A 518 8.88 -3.77 3.53
C SER A 518 9.89 -4.85 3.90
N THR A 519 9.37 -6.02 4.25
CA THR A 519 10.16 -7.22 4.55
C THR A 519 9.71 -8.41 3.70
N LEU A 520 9.33 -8.14 2.44
CA LEU A 520 9.04 -9.17 1.43
C LEU A 520 10.27 -9.39 0.54
N ASP A 521 11.41 -9.69 1.16
CA ASP A 521 12.74 -9.73 0.56
C ASP A 521 13.35 -11.14 0.46
N SER A 522 12.79 -12.11 1.17
CA SER A 522 13.15 -13.54 1.06
C SER A 522 12.37 -14.25 -0.04
N GLU A 523 12.87 -15.38 -0.54
CA GLU A 523 12.27 -16.13 -1.65
C GLU A 523 10.79 -16.49 -1.39
N GLN A 524 10.46 -17.07 -0.22
CA GLN A 524 9.07 -17.40 0.11
C GLN A 524 8.21 -16.16 0.36
N SER A 525 8.78 -15.08 0.91
CA SER A 525 7.99 -13.86 1.18
C SER A 525 7.70 -13.09 -0.11
N GLY A 526 8.65 -13.03 -1.05
CA GLY A 526 8.46 -12.52 -2.40
C GLY A 526 7.44 -13.35 -3.19
N ALA A 527 7.51 -14.68 -3.12
CA ALA A 527 6.52 -15.56 -3.73
C ALA A 527 5.09 -15.33 -3.20
N MET A 528 4.94 -15.09 -1.88
CA MET A 528 3.64 -14.66 -1.35
C MET A 528 3.23 -13.28 -1.86
N GLY A 529 4.19 -12.35 -2.02
CA GLY A 529 4.01 -11.05 -2.67
C GLY A 529 3.29 -11.15 -4.02
N GLU A 530 3.84 -11.94 -4.94
CA GLU A 530 3.27 -12.26 -6.25
C GLU A 530 1.87 -12.89 -6.13
N ALA A 531 1.76 -13.88 -5.25
CA ALA A 531 0.54 -14.67 -5.08
C ALA A 531 -0.64 -13.88 -4.50
N TRP A 532 -0.38 -12.96 -3.55
CA TRP A 532 -1.42 -12.06 -3.06
C TRP A 532 -1.88 -11.12 -4.16
N SER A 533 -0.95 -10.64 -4.99
CA SER A 533 -1.26 -9.76 -6.10
C SER A 533 -2.20 -10.41 -7.12
N ASP A 534 -1.92 -11.66 -7.51
CA ASP A 534 -2.87 -12.45 -8.32
C ASP A 534 -4.20 -12.67 -7.60
N TRP A 535 -4.15 -13.06 -6.33
CA TRP A 535 -5.34 -13.46 -5.58
C TRP A 535 -6.34 -12.32 -5.36
N TYR A 536 -5.89 -11.12 -4.96
CA TYR A 536 -6.78 -9.98 -4.77
C TYR A 536 -7.35 -9.45 -6.08
N ALA A 537 -6.54 -9.44 -7.15
CA ALA A 537 -7.00 -9.07 -8.48
C ALA A 537 -8.12 -9.99 -8.97
N GLU A 538 -7.89 -11.31 -8.91
CA GLU A 538 -8.85 -12.31 -9.35
C GLU A 538 -10.07 -12.43 -8.42
N ASP A 539 -9.91 -12.33 -7.09
CA ASP A 539 -11.06 -12.35 -6.17
C ASP A 539 -12.02 -11.20 -6.48
N TYR A 540 -11.48 -9.99 -6.68
CA TYR A 540 -12.27 -8.82 -7.07
C TYR A 540 -13.01 -9.06 -8.39
N LEU A 541 -12.31 -9.52 -9.44
CA LEU A 541 -12.90 -9.73 -10.76
C LEU A 541 -13.97 -10.83 -10.77
N VAL A 542 -13.78 -11.88 -9.97
CA VAL A 542 -14.76 -12.95 -9.77
C VAL A 542 -15.96 -12.46 -8.95
N ASP A 543 -15.76 -11.71 -7.87
CA ASP A 543 -16.85 -11.13 -7.06
C ASP A 543 -17.74 -10.19 -7.88
N LYS A 544 -17.13 -9.37 -8.77
CA LYS A 544 -17.89 -8.54 -9.72
C LYS A 544 -18.50 -9.32 -10.88
N GLY A 545 -18.15 -10.60 -11.02
CA GLY A 545 -18.69 -11.51 -12.04
C GLY A 545 -18.20 -11.21 -13.46
N PHE A 546 -17.00 -10.62 -13.57
CA PHE A 546 -16.27 -10.44 -14.84
C PHE A 546 -15.53 -11.71 -15.22
N VAL A 547 -14.79 -12.28 -14.28
CA VAL A 547 -14.21 -13.62 -14.37
C VAL A 547 -15.23 -14.64 -13.87
N LYS A 548 -15.24 -15.82 -14.49
CA LYS A 548 -16.22 -16.86 -14.21
C LYS A 548 -15.57 -18.00 -13.46
N ASP A 549 -15.79 -18.09 -12.15
CA ASP A 549 -15.37 -19.22 -11.33
C ASP A 549 -16.50 -20.27 -11.26
N THR A 550 -16.33 -21.43 -11.90
CA THR A 550 -17.33 -22.52 -11.85
C THR A 550 -16.88 -23.70 -10.98
N ALA A 551 -17.64 -24.79 -10.99
CA ALA A 551 -17.20 -26.03 -10.35
C ALA A 551 -16.17 -26.81 -11.18
N ALA A 552 -15.93 -26.41 -12.43
CA ALA A 552 -14.85 -26.95 -13.25
C ALA A 552 -13.52 -26.33 -12.79
N ALA A 553 -12.44 -27.08 -12.92
CA ALA A 553 -11.11 -26.57 -12.62
C ALA A 553 -10.56 -25.77 -13.81
N GLY A 554 -9.71 -24.80 -13.52
CA GLY A 554 -8.95 -24.07 -14.53
C GLY A 554 -9.74 -22.94 -15.19
N ASP A 555 -10.63 -22.28 -14.45
CA ASP A 555 -11.41 -21.15 -14.96
C ASP A 555 -10.80 -19.77 -14.62
N VAL A 556 -9.89 -19.68 -13.65
CA VAL A 556 -9.38 -18.40 -13.09
C VAL A 556 -7.95 -18.15 -13.56
N ARG A 557 -7.81 -17.51 -14.73
CA ARG A 557 -6.54 -17.25 -15.41
C ARG A 557 -6.10 -15.80 -15.19
N VAL A 558 -4.84 -15.63 -14.77
CA VAL A 558 -4.14 -14.34 -14.74
C VAL A 558 -3.63 -13.97 -16.14
N GLY A 559 -3.81 -12.72 -16.53
CA GLY A 559 -3.40 -12.15 -17.82
C GLY A 559 -4.23 -12.63 -19.01
N GLU A 560 -5.54 -12.83 -18.80
CA GLU A 560 -6.45 -13.42 -19.77
C GLU A 560 -6.45 -12.69 -21.13
N TYR A 561 -6.40 -11.36 -21.15
CA TYR A 561 -6.41 -10.59 -22.39
C TYR A 561 -5.04 -10.56 -23.06
N VAL A 562 -3.96 -10.12 -22.40
CA VAL A 562 -2.62 -10.06 -23.02
C VAL A 562 -2.11 -11.44 -23.46
N SER A 563 -2.52 -12.49 -22.76
CA SER A 563 -2.18 -13.88 -23.08
C SER A 563 -3.19 -14.57 -24.01
N HIS A 564 -4.22 -13.86 -24.46
CA HIS A 564 -5.28 -14.34 -25.37
C HIS A 564 -5.86 -15.71 -24.98
N GLY A 565 -6.17 -15.86 -23.69
CA GLY A 565 -6.76 -17.07 -23.12
C GLY A 565 -5.78 -18.23 -22.92
N ARG A 566 -4.46 -17.97 -22.90
CA ARG A 566 -3.40 -18.97 -22.67
C ARG A 566 -2.63 -18.71 -21.37
N ASP A 567 -2.04 -19.77 -20.85
CA ASP A 567 -1.20 -19.84 -19.65
C ASP A 567 0.23 -19.34 -20.00
N LEU A 568 0.40 -18.02 -20.17
CA LEU A 568 1.70 -17.42 -20.51
C LEU A 568 2.37 -16.67 -19.35
N ILE A 569 1.59 -16.07 -18.45
CA ILE A 569 2.09 -15.31 -17.29
C ILE A 569 2.26 -16.21 -16.06
N ARG A 570 1.36 -17.18 -15.90
CA ARG A 570 1.41 -18.25 -14.89
C ARG A 570 1.38 -19.60 -15.57
N THR A 571 1.90 -20.61 -14.91
CA THR A 571 1.99 -21.95 -15.48
C THR A 571 0.65 -22.67 -15.51
N GLN A 572 -0.31 -22.29 -14.66
CA GLN A 572 -1.70 -22.75 -14.74
C GLN A 572 -2.70 -21.76 -14.09
N PRO A 573 -4.02 -21.99 -14.18
CA PRO A 573 -5.01 -21.15 -13.53
C PRO A 573 -5.06 -21.34 -11.99
N LEU A 574 -5.44 -20.28 -11.27
CA LEU A 574 -5.41 -20.18 -9.81
C LEU A 574 -6.38 -21.13 -9.08
N ASP A 575 -7.41 -21.62 -9.76
CA ASP A 575 -8.45 -22.47 -9.19
C ASP A 575 -8.18 -23.98 -9.34
N CYS A 576 -6.98 -24.35 -9.78
CA CYS A 576 -6.57 -25.74 -9.99
C CYS A 576 -6.47 -26.55 -8.68
N PRO A 577 -7.30 -27.59 -8.48
CA PRO A 577 -7.24 -28.44 -7.30
C PRO A 577 -6.00 -29.33 -7.30
N VAL A 578 -5.45 -29.63 -6.12
CA VAL A 578 -4.33 -30.57 -5.95
C VAL A 578 -4.59 -31.91 -6.66
N GLY A 579 -3.66 -32.31 -7.53
CA GLY A 579 -3.72 -33.56 -8.28
C GLY A 579 -4.80 -33.57 -9.36
N SER A 580 -5.18 -32.41 -9.88
CA SER A 580 -6.13 -32.30 -10.99
C SER A 580 -5.62 -33.05 -12.22
N THR A 581 -6.54 -33.68 -12.93
CA THR A 581 -6.27 -34.27 -14.25
C THR A 581 -6.97 -33.51 -15.37
N ASP A 582 -7.54 -32.34 -15.06
CA ASP A 582 -8.14 -31.49 -16.09
C ASP A 582 -7.03 -30.95 -16.99
N ALA A 583 -7.28 -30.90 -18.30
CA ALA A 583 -6.30 -30.44 -19.27
C ALA A 583 -5.93 -28.96 -19.09
N LYS A 584 -6.78 -28.18 -18.42
CA LYS A 584 -6.47 -26.79 -18.06
C LYS A 584 -5.55 -26.66 -16.83
N CYS A 585 -5.49 -27.68 -15.99
CA CYS A 585 -4.60 -27.76 -14.82
C CYS A 585 -3.48 -28.72 -15.14
N HIS A 586 -2.70 -28.39 -16.15
CA HIS A 586 -1.71 -29.29 -16.71
C HIS A 586 -0.43 -29.38 -15.88
N GLY A 587 -0.19 -28.42 -14.98
CA GLY A 587 1.06 -28.31 -14.24
C GLY A 587 2.28 -28.17 -15.15
N THR A 588 3.43 -28.68 -14.71
CA THR A 588 4.70 -28.61 -15.46
C THR A 588 5.47 -29.92 -15.37
N ASP A 589 6.51 -30.08 -16.19
CA ASP A 589 7.37 -31.27 -16.12
C ASP A 589 8.12 -31.40 -14.78
N GLY A 590 8.40 -30.28 -14.11
CA GLY A 590 9.15 -30.26 -12.84
C GLY A 590 8.30 -30.55 -11.60
N ALA A 591 7.06 -30.06 -11.56
CA ALA A 591 6.12 -30.27 -10.45
C ALA A 591 5.11 -31.42 -10.69
N GLY A 592 4.92 -31.84 -11.95
CA GLY A 592 3.94 -32.86 -12.32
C GLY A 592 2.54 -32.29 -12.61
N PRO A 593 1.46 -33.05 -12.40
CA PRO A 593 0.10 -32.62 -12.73
C PRO A 593 -0.34 -31.42 -11.88
N GLY A 594 -1.24 -30.60 -12.42
CA GLY A 594 -1.63 -29.32 -11.82
C GLY A 594 -2.30 -29.40 -10.45
N GLY A 595 -2.33 -28.25 -9.79
CA GLY A 595 -2.68 -28.10 -8.38
C GLY A 595 -1.45 -28.27 -7.48
N TYR A 596 -0.68 -27.20 -7.31
CA TYR A 596 0.61 -27.25 -6.64
C TYR A 596 0.51 -27.38 -5.13
N THR A 597 1.50 -28.05 -4.53
CA THR A 597 1.65 -28.20 -3.07
C THR A 597 3.00 -27.63 -2.62
N TYR A 598 3.17 -27.52 -1.30
CA TYR A 598 4.42 -27.00 -0.73
C TYR A 598 5.66 -27.84 -1.11
N GLY A 599 5.48 -29.10 -1.49
CA GLY A 599 6.56 -29.94 -1.99
C GLY A 599 7.04 -29.59 -3.40
N ASP A 600 6.31 -28.75 -4.14
CA ASP A 600 6.66 -28.33 -5.51
C ASP A 600 7.55 -27.08 -5.53
N TYR A 601 7.83 -26.48 -4.37
CA TYR A 601 8.66 -25.30 -4.24
C TYR A 601 10.04 -25.51 -4.89
N GLY A 602 10.46 -24.56 -5.74
CA GLY A 602 11.69 -24.63 -6.52
C GLY A 602 11.67 -25.63 -7.68
N ARG A 603 10.52 -26.26 -7.97
CA ARG A 603 10.38 -27.30 -9.01
C ARG A 603 9.42 -26.92 -10.13
N ILE A 604 8.55 -25.93 -9.95
CA ILE A 604 7.51 -25.57 -10.93
C ILE A 604 8.13 -25.23 -12.28
N ILE A 605 9.16 -24.38 -12.33
CA ILE A 605 9.93 -24.10 -13.55
C ILE A 605 11.35 -24.70 -13.54
N GLY A 606 11.66 -25.53 -12.54
CA GLY A 606 12.94 -26.25 -12.39
C GLY A 606 14.02 -25.52 -11.58
N PHE A 607 13.71 -24.34 -11.04
CA PHE A 607 14.52 -23.59 -10.07
C PHE A 607 13.60 -22.68 -9.23
N PRO A 608 14.03 -22.19 -8.05
CA PRO A 608 13.27 -21.24 -7.23
C PRO A 608 13.04 -19.90 -7.94
N GLU A 609 11.78 -19.47 -8.00
CA GLU A 609 11.40 -18.22 -8.65
C GLU A 609 10.04 -17.74 -8.12
N VAL A 610 9.97 -16.49 -7.67
CA VAL A 610 8.84 -15.96 -6.90
C VAL A 610 7.48 -16.02 -7.62
N HIS A 611 7.41 -15.84 -8.94
CA HIS A 611 6.14 -15.90 -9.66
C HIS A 611 5.66 -17.34 -9.78
N ALA A 612 6.57 -18.27 -10.12
CA ALA A 612 6.26 -19.69 -10.24
C ALA A 612 5.91 -20.31 -8.88
N ASP A 613 6.75 -20.11 -7.86
CA ASP A 613 6.54 -20.64 -6.51
C ASP A 613 5.37 -19.94 -5.79
N GLY A 614 5.05 -18.71 -6.19
CA GLY A 614 3.85 -17.99 -5.77
C GLY A 614 2.55 -18.71 -6.14
N GLU A 615 2.51 -19.48 -7.23
CA GLU A 615 1.31 -20.24 -7.64
C GLU A 615 0.86 -21.21 -6.53
N ILE A 616 1.79 -21.77 -5.74
CA ILE A 616 1.46 -22.63 -4.58
C ILE A 616 0.63 -21.86 -3.55
N TRP A 617 1.04 -20.63 -3.23
CA TRP A 617 0.34 -19.79 -2.25
C TRP A 617 -0.98 -19.27 -2.80
N GLY A 618 -0.99 -18.81 -4.05
CA GLY A 618 -2.17 -18.28 -4.72
C GLY A 618 -3.29 -19.31 -4.81
N GLU A 619 -2.96 -20.53 -5.25
CA GLU A 619 -3.92 -21.63 -5.33
C GLU A 619 -4.41 -22.08 -3.93
N THR A 620 -3.54 -22.01 -2.91
CA THR A 620 -3.92 -22.25 -1.52
C THR A 620 -4.95 -21.23 -1.02
N LEU A 621 -4.73 -19.94 -1.30
CA LEU A 621 -5.67 -18.89 -0.95
C LEU A 621 -6.99 -19.02 -1.73
N TRP A 622 -6.96 -19.52 -2.97
CA TRP A 622 -8.17 -19.80 -3.73
C TRP A 622 -8.99 -20.95 -3.13
N ASP A 623 -8.34 -22.01 -2.66
CA ASP A 623 -9.02 -23.07 -1.90
C ASP A 623 -9.58 -22.57 -0.57
N LEU A 624 -8.85 -21.68 0.11
CA LEU A 624 -9.31 -21.05 1.34
C LEU A 624 -10.56 -20.20 1.09
N ARG A 625 -10.55 -19.39 0.03
CA ARG A 625 -11.69 -18.63 -0.48
C ARG A 625 -12.89 -19.54 -0.77
N LYS A 626 -12.72 -20.67 -1.46
CA LYS A 626 -13.80 -21.64 -1.70
C LYS A 626 -14.36 -22.21 -0.39
N ALA A 627 -13.52 -22.42 0.63
CA ALA A 627 -13.92 -23.02 1.90
C ALA A 627 -14.64 -22.05 2.86
N LEU A 628 -14.27 -20.76 2.83
CA LEU A 628 -14.72 -19.74 3.78
C LEU A 628 -15.63 -18.66 3.18
N GLY A 629 -15.56 -18.46 1.87
CA GLY A 629 -16.17 -17.33 1.14
C GLY A 629 -15.24 -16.11 1.11
N THR A 630 -15.34 -15.34 0.02
CA THR A 630 -14.51 -14.13 -0.25
C THR A 630 -14.40 -13.21 0.97
N THR A 631 -15.51 -12.72 1.52
CA THR A 631 -15.50 -11.72 2.59
C THR A 631 -14.72 -12.13 3.84
N LEU A 632 -14.81 -13.40 4.24
CA LEU A 632 -14.04 -13.87 5.40
C LEU A 632 -12.57 -14.04 5.01
N THR A 633 -12.28 -14.64 3.84
CA THR A 633 -10.90 -14.85 3.39
C THR A 633 -10.15 -13.53 3.19
N GLU A 634 -10.74 -12.54 2.53
CA GLU A 634 -10.18 -11.18 2.40
C GLU A 634 -9.77 -10.63 3.77
N SER A 635 -10.70 -10.65 4.74
CA SER A 635 -10.42 -10.18 6.10
C SER A 635 -9.26 -10.92 6.76
N LEU A 636 -9.25 -12.25 6.69
CA LEU A 636 -8.23 -13.07 7.35
C LEU A 636 -6.85 -12.88 6.70
N VAL A 637 -6.79 -12.83 5.36
CA VAL A 637 -5.53 -12.65 4.63
C VAL A 637 -4.94 -11.26 4.90
N THR A 638 -5.74 -10.19 4.86
CA THR A 638 -5.23 -8.84 5.17
C THR A 638 -4.76 -8.73 6.62
N ARG A 639 -5.54 -9.23 7.59
CA ARG A 639 -5.12 -9.20 9.00
C ARG A 639 -3.90 -10.09 9.27
N ALA A 640 -3.71 -11.16 8.51
CA ALA A 640 -2.54 -12.01 8.64
C ALA A 640 -1.25 -11.29 8.20
N MET A 641 -1.30 -10.48 7.14
CA MET A 641 -0.17 -9.64 6.72
C MET A 641 0.27 -8.71 7.87
N GLU A 642 -0.69 -8.04 8.53
CA GLU A 642 -0.42 -7.15 9.67
C GLU A 642 0.14 -7.87 10.91
N LEU A 643 -0.15 -9.16 11.06
CA LEU A 643 0.32 -10.01 12.17
C LEU A 643 1.61 -10.76 11.84
N SER A 644 2.05 -10.69 10.58
CA SER A 644 3.16 -11.48 10.05
C SER A 644 4.48 -11.09 10.72
N PRO A 645 5.40 -12.05 10.96
CA PRO A 645 6.81 -11.71 11.15
C PRO A 645 7.40 -11.10 9.87
N ALA A 646 8.58 -10.49 10.00
CA ALA A 646 9.39 -10.05 8.86
C ALA A 646 9.89 -11.26 8.05
N SER A 647 10.01 -11.09 6.73
CA SER A 647 10.50 -12.09 5.78
C SER A 647 9.86 -13.48 6.00
N PRO A 648 8.51 -13.56 6.10
CA PRO A 648 7.81 -14.75 6.56
C PRO A 648 7.97 -15.93 5.61
N SER A 649 8.06 -17.14 6.17
CA SER A 649 7.80 -18.37 5.41
C SER A 649 6.30 -18.57 5.15
N PHE A 650 5.95 -19.46 4.23
CA PHE A 650 4.54 -19.87 4.01
C PHE A 650 3.90 -20.40 5.30
N LEU A 651 4.67 -21.11 6.14
CA LEU A 651 4.17 -21.66 7.40
C LEU A 651 3.93 -20.58 8.45
N ASP A 652 4.74 -19.52 8.49
CA ASP A 652 4.51 -18.36 9.35
C ASP A 652 3.25 -17.61 8.95
N MET A 653 3.04 -17.44 7.64
CA MET A 653 1.84 -16.77 7.15
C MET A 653 0.57 -17.60 7.38
N ARG A 654 0.62 -18.94 7.19
CA ARG A 654 -0.47 -19.85 7.61
C ARG A 654 -0.82 -19.64 9.09
N ASN A 655 0.21 -19.59 9.95
CA ASN A 655 0.01 -19.38 11.38
C ASN A 655 -0.61 -18.01 11.66
N SER A 656 -0.22 -16.97 10.92
CA SER A 656 -0.79 -15.62 11.01
C SER A 656 -2.26 -15.59 10.56
N ILE A 657 -2.66 -16.35 9.54
CA ILE A 657 -4.07 -16.52 9.14
C ILE A 657 -4.90 -17.22 10.23
N LEU A 658 -4.35 -18.23 10.91
CA LEU A 658 -5.01 -18.84 12.07
C LEU A 658 -5.16 -17.86 13.24
N GLN A 659 -4.16 -17.00 13.47
CA GLN A 659 -4.26 -15.93 14.47
C GLN A 659 -5.32 -14.90 14.08
N ALA A 660 -5.36 -14.47 12.82
CA ALA A 660 -6.39 -13.60 12.28
C ALA A 660 -7.80 -14.21 12.49
N ASP A 661 -8.00 -15.51 12.24
CA ASP A 661 -9.30 -16.17 12.49
C ASP A 661 -9.67 -16.16 13.97
N THR A 662 -8.68 -16.29 14.86
CA THR A 662 -8.90 -16.18 16.31
C THR A 662 -9.43 -14.79 16.68
N VAL A 663 -8.84 -13.74 16.10
CA VAL A 663 -9.17 -12.35 16.40
C VAL A 663 -10.49 -11.92 15.75
N VAL A 664 -10.68 -12.19 14.46
CA VAL A 664 -11.80 -11.70 13.65
C VAL A 664 -13.04 -12.58 13.79
N ASN A 665 -12.85 -13.88 13.94
CA ASN A 665 -13.93 -14.88 13.83
C ASN A 665 -13.92 -15.88 15.01
N GLY A 666 -13.21 -15.57 16.10
CA GLY A 666 -13.20 -16.37 17.33
C GLY A 666 -12.68 -17.80 17.16
N GLY A 667 -11.85 -18.05 16.14
CA GLY A 667 -11.27 -19.36 15.85
C GLY A 667 -12.23 -20.36 15.20
N GLN A 668 -13.40 -19.90 14.72
CA GLN A 668 -14.43 -20.80 14.19
C GLN A 668 -14.03 -21.44 12.85
N ALA A 669 -13.12 -20.83 12.09
CA ALA A 669 -12.66 -21.37 10.82
C ALA A 669 -11.36 -22.21 10.94
N HIS A 670 -10.68 -22.22 12.09
CA HIS A 670 -9.43 -22.99 12.32
C HIS A 670 -9.42 -24.38 11.70
N LYS A 671 -10.49 -25.16 11.91
CA LYS A 671 -10.56 -26.53 11.37
C LYS A 671 -10.51 -26.53 9.84
N LYS A 672 -11.22 -25.62 9.18
CA LYS A 672 -11.25 -25.52 7.72
C LYS A 672 -9.92 -24.96 7.18
N ILE A 673 -9.36 -23.95 7.86
CA ILE A 673 -8.04 -23.38 7.51
C ILE A 673 -6.99 -24.50 7.53
N TRP A 674 -6.89 -25.25 8.64
CA TRP A 674 -5.97 -26.39 8.72
C TRP A 674 -6.21 -27.46 7.65
N GLN A 675 -7.46 -27.72 7.28
CA GLN A 675 -7.77 -28.69 6.22
C GLN A 675 -7.25 -28.22 4.86
N VAL A 676 -7.44 -26.95 4.50
CA VAL A 676 -6.97 -26.38 3.23
C VAL A 676 -5.45 -26.39 3.18
N PHE A 677 -4.78 -25.82 4.19
CA PHE A 677 -3.32 -25.77 4.23
C PHE A 677 -2.71 -27.18 4.23
N ALA A 678 -3.26 -28.13 5.00
CA ALA A 678 -2.78 -29.51 4.96
C ALA A 678 -2.99 -30.16 3.58
N GLN A 679 -4.08 -29.88 2.87
CA GLN A 679 -4.27 -30.41 1.50
C GLN A 679 -3.24 -29.87 0.52
N ARG A 680 -2.73 -28.66 0.75
CA ARG A 680 -1.68 -27.99 -0.04
C ARG A 680 -0.26 -28.27 0.47
N GLY A 681 -0.07 -29.31 1.30
CA GLY A 681 1.24 -29.70 1.82
C GLY A 681 1.77 -28.83 2.96
N MET A 682 0.99 -27.87 3.47
CA MET A 682 1.34 -27.02 4.62
C MET A 682 0.67 -27.51 5.91
N GLY A 683 0.70 -28.82 6.14
CA GLY A 683 0.17 -29.51 7.31
C GLY A 683 0.96 -29.23 8.60
N PHE A 684 0.52 -29.86 9.68
CA PHE A 684 1.07 -29.62 11.02
C PHE A 684 2.55 -29.99 11.12
N PHE A 685 3.01 -31.04 10.44
CA PHE A 685 4.42 -31.46 10.45
C PHE A 685 5.23 -30.94 9.25
N ALA A 686 4.65 -30.05 8.44
CA ALA A 686 5.37 -29.40 7.35
C ALA A 686 6.53 -28.59 7.95
N ALA A 687 7.65 -28.51 7.23
CA ALA A 687 8.85 -27.93 7.79
C ALA A 687 9.58 -27.04 6.78
N THR A 688 9.97 -25.88 7.29
CA THR A 688 10.80 -24.90 6.61
C THR A 688 11.68 -24.23 7.67
N LEU A 689 12.93 -23.93 7.33
CA LEU A 689 13.88 -23.30 8.26
C LEU A 689 13.48 -21.85 8.54
N ASP A 690 13.13 -21.12 7.48
CA ASP A 690 12.78 -19.70 7.46
C ASP A 690 12.20 -19.34 6.06
N GLY A 691 12.11 -18.03 5.75
CA GLY A 691 11.60 -17.55 4.47
C GLY A 691 12.55 -17.76 3.28
N ASP A 692 13.83 -18.05 3.51
CA ASP A 692 14.83 -18.26 2.45
C ASP A 692 15.04 -19.75 2.11
N ASP A 693 14.44 -20.66 2.89
CA ASP A 693 14.49 -22.09 2.63
C ASP A 693 13.73 -22.44 1.34
N ASN A 694 14.47 -22.81 0.30
CA ASN A 694 13.97 -23.17 -1.03
C ASN A 694 13.73 -24.68 -1.21
N ASP A 695 13.92 -25.50 -0.18
CA ASP A 695 13.60 -26.94 -0.18
C ASP A 695 12.69 -27.30 1.00
N PRO A 696 11.52 -26.64 1.15
CA PRO A 696 10.58 -26.96 2.22
C PRO A 696 10.07 -28.41 2.10
N VAL A 697 9.67 -28.98 3.24
CA VAL A 697 9.09 -30.32 3.29
C VAL A 697 7.60 -30.24 3.57
N GLU A 698 6.82 -30.78 2.65
CA GLU A 698 5.37 -30.86 2.80
C GLU A 698 4.89 -31.88 3.83
N ASP A 699 3.71 -31.61 4.39
CA ASP A 699 2.93 -32.52 5.22
C ASP A 699 1.45 -32.34 4.96
N PHE A 700 0.68 -33.42 5.07
CA PHE A 700 -0.77 -33.43 4.84
C PHE A 700 -1.58 -33.69 6.10
N ASN A 701 -0.96 -33.71 7.28
CA ASN A 701 -1.65 -33.93 8.53
C ASN A 701 -2.24 -32.62 9.08
N THR A 702 -3.50 -32.67 9.51
CA THR A 702 -4.06 -31.62 10.38
C THR A 702 -3.50 -31.80 11.81
N PRO A 703 -3.58 -30.78 12.68
CA PRO A 703 -3.06 -30.88 14.04
C PRO A 703 -3.62 -32.09 14.80
N PRO A 704 -2.79 -32.77 15.62
CA PRO A 704 -3.26 -33.83 16.49
C PRO A 704 -4.41 -33.39 17.42
N PRO A 705 -5.32 -34.29 17.83
CA PRO A 705 -6.43 -33.94 18.72
C PRO A 705 -5.97 -33.30 20.04
N ALA A 706 -6.77 -32.37 20.56
CA ALA A 706 -6.52 -31.76 21.87
C ALA A 706 -6.40 -32.84 22.96
N GLY A 707 -5.41 -32.69 23.85
CA GLY A 707 -5.13 -33.65 24.92
C GLY A 707 -4.29 -34.87 24.49
N THR A 708 -3.80 -34.91 23.24
CA THR A 708 -2.79 -35.90 22.82
C THR A 708 -1.59 -35.85 23.77
N PRO A 709 -1.18 -36.98 24.38
CA PRO A 709 -0.03 -37.00 25.27
C PRO A 709 1.26 -36.59 24.55
N THR A 710 1.97 -35.64 25.12
CA THR A 710 3.22 -35.12 24.57
C THR A 710 4.43 -35.94 25.01
N GLY A 711 5.52 -35.83 24.25
CA GLY A 711 6.84 -36.36 24.58
C GLY A 711 7.87 -35.27 24.88
N SER A 712 9.12 -35.68 25.00
CA SER A 712 10.27 -34.78 25.08
C SER A 712 11.41 -35.28 24.19
N LEU A 713 12.28 -34.37 23.75
CA LEU A 713 13.55 -34.68 23.12
C LEU A 713 14.68 -34.22 24.03
N THR A 714 15.64 -35.08 24.32
CA THR A 714 16.85 -34.74 25.07
C THR A 714 18.07 -35.36 24.43
N GLY A 715 19.25 -34.86 24.75
CA GLY A 715 20.49 -35.48 24.33
C GLY A 715 21.69 -34.61 24.66
N THR A 716 22.82 -34.99 24.07
CA THR A 716 24.10 -34.29 24.17
C THR A 716 24.57 -33.86 22.79
N ILE A 717 25.24 -32.72 22.73
CA ILE A 717 25.97 -32.26 21.55
C ILE A 717 27.44 -32.20 21.89
N THR A 718 28.27 -32.84 21.07
CA THR A 718 29.72 -32.86 21.22
C THR A 718 30.41 -32.37 19.96
N ASP A 719 31.50 -31.66 20.16
CA ASP A 719 32.44 -31.26 19.12
C ASP A 719 33.12 -32.49 18.49
N GLN A 720 33.11 -32.57 17.16
CA GLN A 720 33.61 -33.73 16.41
C GLN A 720 35.11 -33.95 16.58
N ASP A 721 35.91 -32.87 16.65
CA ASP A 721 37.36 -32.95 16.65
C ASP A 721 37.94 -33.11 18.06
N SER A 722 37.40 -32.36 19.03
CA SER A 722 37.86 -32.37 20.42
C SER A 722 37.11 -33.35 21.33
N GLY A 723 35.90 -33.77 20.95
CA GLY A 723 34.99 -34.56 21.79
C GLY A 723 34.42 -33.78 22.99
N ALA A 724 34.69 -32.47 23.07
CA ALA A 724 34.20 -31.63 24.15
C ALA A 724 32.69 -31.39 24.02
N PRO A 725 31.96 -31.14 25.14
CA PRO A 725 30.57 -30.73 25.05
C PRO A 725 30.41 -29.37 24.37
N ALA A 726 29.46 -29.28 23.44
CA ALA A 726 29.15 -28.06 22.70
C ALA A 726 28.03 -27.29 23.41
N ALA A 727 28.39 -26.16 24.05
CA ALA A 727 27.46 -25.31 24.78
C ALA A 727 26.86 -24.20 23.91
N GLY A 728 25.64 -23.75 24.21
CA GLY A 728 25.00 -22.66 23.47
C GLY A 728 24.51 -23.03 22.07
N VAL A 729 24.46 -24.33 21.75
CA VAL A 729 23.91 -24.85 20.49
C VAL A 729 22.41 -25.00 20.63
N THR A 730 21.66 -24.45 19.68
CA THR A 730 20.21 -24.56 19.60
C THR A 730 19.82 -25.82 18.82
N VAL A 731 18.90 -26.61 19.37
CA VAL A 731 18.18 -27.68 18.69
C VAL A 731 16.75 -27.22 18.51
N GLU A 732 16.24 -27.25 17.30
CA GLU A 732 14.94 -26.70 16.94
C GLU A 732 14.22 -27.55 15.91
N PHE A 733 12.89 -27.50 15.94
CA PHE A 733 12.03 -28.16 14.97
C PHE A 733 11.53 -27.12 13.97
N ALA A 734 12.04 -27.15 12.74
CA ALA A 734 11.70 -26.19 11.70
C ALA A 734 10.18 -26.24 11.41
N GLY A 735 9.56 -25.08 11.17
CA GLY A 735 8.09 -24.92 11.11
C GLY A 735 7.36 -24.86 12.48
N HIS A 736 8.07 -25.06 13.60
CA HIS A 736 7.51 -25.01 14.98
C HIS A 736 8.28 -24.07 15.93
N THR A 737 9.08 -23.17 15.38
CA THR A 737 9.92 -22.23 16.14
C THR A 737 9.21 -20.93 16.51
N SER A 738 8.02 -20.65 15.95
CA SER A 738 7.25 -19.42 16.16
C SER A 738 6.28 -19.45 17.37
N GLY A 739 6.39 -20.46 18.24
CA GLY A 739 5.63 -20.54 19.50
C GLY A 739 4.17 -21.00 19.41
N PHE A 740 3.65 -21.22 18.21
CA PHE A 740 2.32 -21.82 18.04
C PHE A 740 2.37 -23.32 18.38
N ALA A 741 1.76 -23.70 19.52
CA ALA A 741 1.87 -25.01 20.20
C ALA A 741 3.14 -25.24 21.07
N GLY A 742 3.87 -24.17 21.39
CA GLY A 742 5.08 -24.16 22.21
C GLY A 742 6.35 -24.13 21.37
N ASP A 743 7.38 -23.40 21.82
CA ASP A 743 8.66 -23.33 21.12
C ASP A 743 9.33 -24.71 21.20
N TYR A 744 9.29 -25.49 20.11
CA TYR A 744 10.02 -26.76 20.02
C TYR A 744 11.51 -26.48 19.81
N VAL A 745 12.11 -25.80 20.78
CA VAL A 745 13.48 -25.29 20.77
C VAL A 745 14.13 -25.58 22.11
N GLY A 746 15.40 -25.96 22.09
CA GLY A 746 16.21 -26.17 23.28
C GLY A 746 17.65 -25.80 23.03
N VAL A 747 18.29 -25.14 24.01
CA VAL A 747 19.69 -24.73 23.91
C VAL A 747 20.54 -25.60 24.82
N THR A 748 21.72 -26.01 24.36
CA THR A 748 22.63 -26.82 25.17
C THR A 748 23.22 -26.04 26.34
N GLY A 749 23.27 -26.68 27.51
CA GLY A 749 24.02 -26.20 28.66
C GLY A 749 25.54 -26.32 28.48
N ALA A 750 26.30 -25.88 29.49
CA ALA A 750 27.77 -25.98 29.49
C ALA A 750 28.31 -27.42 29.38
N ASP A 751 27.49 -28.41 29.72
CA ASP A 751 27.78 -29.84 29.60
C ASP A 751 27.30 -30.44 28.27
N GLY A 752 26.88 -29.59 27.33
CA GLY A 752 26.38 -29.99 26.00
C GLY A 752 25.00 -30.63 26.02
N THR A 753 24.31 -30.68 27.17
CA THR A 753 22.98 -31.30 27.27
C THR A 753 21.88 -30.34 26.85
N TYR A 754 20.88 -30.84 26.12
CA TYR A 754 19.66 -30.08 25.80
C TYR A 754 18.40 -30.89 26.16
N THR A 755 17.28 -30.19 26.38
CA THR A 755 15.97 -30.80 26.57
C THR A 755 14.88 -29.90 26.00
N ILE A 756 13.97 -30.49 25.23
CA ILE A 756 12.77 -29.89 24.66
C ILE A 756 11.60 -30.73 25.14
N SER A 757 10.58 -30.12 25.75
CA SER A 757 9.44 -30.84 26.34
C SER A 757 8.14 -30.40 25.69
N GLY A 758 7.08 -31.21 25.84
CA GLY A 758 5.75 -30.84 25.34
C GLY A 758 5.56 -31.08 23.84
N ILE A 759 6.44 -31.89 23.22
CA ILE A 759 6.41 -32.14 21.78
C ILE A 759 5.30 -33.14 21.45
N LEU A 760 4.42 -32.81 20.52
CA LEU A 760 3.41 -33.76 20.05
C LEU A 760 4.07 -34.95 19.32
N PRO A 761 3.52 -36.17 19.43
CA PRO A 761 4.08 -37.32 18.75
C PRO A 761 3.87 -37.21 17.23
N GLY A 762 4.92 -37.51 16.45
CA GLY A 762 4.93 -37.37 15.00
C GLY A 762 6.32 -37.55 14.42
N THR A 763 6.44 -37.40 13.11
CA THR A 763 7.74 -37.39 12.40
C THR A 763 8.00 -35.98 11.92
N TYR A 764 9.12 -35.41 12.37
CA TYR A 764 9.53 -34.05 12.05
C TYR A 764 10.67 -34.11 11.03
N PRO A 765 10.47 -33.68 9.78
CA PRO A 765 11.43 -33.91 8.70
C PRO A 765 12.70 -33.05 8.84
N LYS A 766 12.58 -31.82 9.35
CA LYS A 766 13.71 -30.90 9.58
C LYS A 766 13.84 -30.54 11.07
N VAL A 767 14.58 -31.33 11.85
CA VAL A 767 15.09 -30.92 13.17
C VAL A 767 16.53 -30.45 13.00
N ARG A 768 16.80 -29.18 13.29
CA ARG A 768 18.10 -28.53 13.07
C ARG A 768 18.83 -28.37 14.40
N ALA A 769 20.10 -28.76 14.45
CA ALA A 769 21.04 -28.34 15.49
C ALA A 769 21.96 -27.27 14.89
N ARG A 770 22.00 -26.06 15.46
CA ARG A 770 22.78 -24.92 14.96
C ARG A 770 23.27 -24.01 16.09
N GLY A 771 24.30 -23.23 15.85
CA GLY A 771 24.70 -22.12 16.73
C GLY A 771 26.14 -22.20 17.22
N GLY A 772 26.65 -21.03 17.62
CA GLY A 772 28.07 -20.85 17.92
C GLY A 772 28.92 -21.08 16.68
N VAL A 773 29.97 -21.87 16.83
CA VAL A 773 31.01 -22.14 15.82
C VAL A 773 30.78 -23.44 15.05
N TYR A 774 29.57 -24.00 15.12
CA TYR A 774 29.30 -25.36 14.68
C TYR A 774 28.46 -25.41 13.41
N GLU A 775 28.87 -26.26 12.45
CA GLU A 775 28.13 -26.52 11.22
C GLU A 775 26.71 -27.02 11.52
N PRO A 776 25.68 -26.40 10.94
CA PRO A 776 24.31 -26.81 11.19
C PRO A 776 24.10 -28.24 10.67
N GLN A 777 23.36 -29.05 11.45
CA GLN A 777 22.92 -30.39 11.03
C GLN A 777 21.41 -30.47 11.05
N ILE A 778 20.82 -31.04 10.01
CA ILE A 778 19.39 -31.29 9.90
C ILE A 778 19.14 -32.79 9.90
N ARG A 779 18.15 -33.26 10.67
CA ARG A 779 17.74 -34.66 10.70
C ARG A 779 16.22 -34.79 10.77
N THR A 780 15.70 -35.83 10.13
CA THR A 780 14.33 -36.29 10.39
C THR A 780 14.28 -37.05 11.71
N ILE A 781 13.37 -36.66 12.61
CA ILE A 781 13.24 -37.26 13.95
C ILE A 781 11.78 -37.61 14.23
N SER A 782 11.54 -38.86 14.61
CA SER A 782 10.23 -39.30 15.12
C SER A 782 10.16 -39.17 16.64
N ILE A 783 9.13 -38.48 17.12
CA ILE A 783 8.86 -38.25 18.54
C ILE A 783 7.70 -39.16 18.98
N ALA A 784 7.93 -39.95 20.02
CA ALA A 784 6.87 -40.66 20.73
C ALA A 784 6.50 -39.90 22.02
N SER A 785 5.32 -40.18 22.58
CA SER A 785 4.81 -39.64 23.87
C SER A 785 5.57 -40.16 25.10
N ARG A 786 6.89 -39.97 25.10
CA ARG A 786 7.87 -40.35 26.11
C ARG A 786 9.11 -39.48 25.95
N THR A 787 10.13 -39.68 26.78
CA THR A 787 11.45 -39.11 26.52
C THR A 787 12.13 -39.82 25.37
N ASN A 788 12.51 -39.05 24.34
CA ASN A 788 13.27 -39.47 23.18
C ASN A 788 14.70 -38.93 23.34
N VAL A 789 15.71 -39.74 22.98
CA VAL A 789 17.12 -39.37 23.15
C VAL A 789 17.80 -39.29 21.79
N VAL A 790 18.32 -38.13 21.43
CA VAL A 790 19.08 -37.90 20.19
C VAL A 790 20.35 -37.12 20.50
N ASN A 791 21.50 -37.75 20.24
CA ASN A 791 22.80 -37.09 20.38
C ASN A 791 23.26 -36.55 19.02
N TRP A 792 24.02 -35.45 19.08
CA TRP A 792 24.60 -34.79 17.93
C TRP A 792 26.12 -34.75 18.08
N VAL A 793 26.81 -34.92 16.96
CA VAL A 793 28.25 -34.72 16.86
C VAL A 793 28.40 -33.65 15.79
N MET A 794 28.80 -32.45 16.19
CA MET A 794 28.85 -31.28 15.31
C MET A 794 30.29 -30.88 15.05
N ARG A 795 30.53 -30.39 13.84
CA ARG A 795 31.87 -30.01 13.41
C ARG A 795 32.08 -28.53 13.64
N HIS A 796 33.21 -28.18 14.23
CA HIS A 796 33.59 -26.79 14.47
C HIS A 796 34.16 -26.21 13.18
N ASP A 797 33.54 -25.16 12.69
CA ASP A 797 34.08 -24.33 11.62
C ASP A 797 34.78 -23.09 12.20
N TRP A 798 36.11 -23.05 12.05
CA TRP A 798 36.94 -21.93 12.49
C TRP A 798 36.81 -20.71 11.58
N ALA A 799 36.23 -20.85 10.40
CA ALA A 799 35.99 -19.77 9.46
C ALA A 799 34.67 -19.03 9.76
N ALA A 800 33.79 -19.60 10.57
CA ALA A 800 32.50 -19.02 10.95
C ALA A 800 32.64 -17.61 11.56
N LEU A 801 31.87 -16.64 11.06
CA LEU A 801 31.78 -15.28 11.59
C LEU A 801 31.33 -15.26 13.05
N SER A 802 30.38 -16.12 13.40
CA SER A 802 29.90 -16.32 14.77
C SER A 802 31.01 -16.73 15.74
N GLY A 803 32.09 -17.32 15.23
CA GLY A 803 33.31 -17.65 15.97
C GLY A 803 34.33 -16.51 16.09
N GLY A 804 34.07 -15.36 15.48
CA GLY A 804 34.98 -14.22 15.44
C GLY A 804 36.00 -14.28 14.29
N SER A 805 35.75 -15.10 13.28
CA SER A 805 36.42 -14.98 11.98
C SER A 805 36.00 -13.67 11.29
N ALA A 806 36.78 -13.21 10.31
CA ALA A 806 36.43 -12.03 9.53
C ALA A 806 37.11 -12.02 8.16
N VAL A 807 36.43 -11.49 7.15
CA VAL A 807 37.07 -11.07 5.90
C VAL A 807 37.92 -9.82 6.19
N THR A 808 39.22 -9.90 5.89
CA THR A 808 40.18 -8.81 6.17
C THR A 808 40.68 -8.08 4.93
N ALA A 809 40.56 -8.71 3.77
CA ALA A 809 40.83 -8.11 2.48
C ALA A 809 40.09 -8.91 1.40
N PHE A 810 39.60 -8.22 0.38
CA PHE A 810 39.13 -8.83 -0.86
C PHE A 810 39.42 -7.90 -2.04
N ASP A 811 39.44 -8.43 -3.26
CA ASP A 811 39.37 -7.67 -4.50
C ASP A 811 38.03 -7.95 -5.22
N GLY A 812 37.79 -7.30 -6.36
CA GLY A 812 36.49 -7.33 -7.04
C GLY A 812 35.47 -6.34 -6.46
N ASP A 813 34.30 -6.30 -7.09
CA ASP A 813 33.18 -5.46 -6.68
C ASP A 813 32.01 -6.40 -6.29
N PRO A 814 31.71 -6.58 -4.99
CA PRO A 814 30.65 -7.46 -4.54
C PRO A 814 29.27 -6.83 -4.77
N TRP A 815 28.26 -7.66 -4.98
CA TRP A 815 26.89 -7.18 -5.08
C TRP A 815 26.41 -6.61 -3.72
N PRO A 816 25.71 -5.45 -3.66
CA PRO A 816 25.46 -4.72 -2.42
C PRO A 816 24.77 -5.50 -1.29
N THR A 817 23.95 -6.49 -1.62
CA THR A 817 23.24 -7.36 -0.66
C THR A 817 23.90 -8.73 -0.50
N CYS A 818 24.91 -9.04 -1.32
CA CYS A 818 25.63 -10.32 -1.33
C CYS A 818 27.14 -10.12 -1.11
N GLY A 819 27.48 -9.60 0.07
CA GLY A 819 28.85 -9.23 0.43
C GLY A 819 29.70 -10.41 0.91
N PRO A 820 31.04 -10.29 0.91
CA PRO A 820 31.98 -11.39 1.16
C PRO A 820 31.88 -12.03 2.54
N ASP A 821 31.30 -11.36 3.52
CA ASP A 821 31.09 -11.94 4.85
C ASP A 821 30.07 -13.10 4.81
N LEU A 822 29.15 -13.14 3.84
CA LEU A 822 28.14 -14.20 3.74
C LEU A 822 28.76 -15.59 3.45
N MET A 823 29.99 -15.68 2.91
CA MET A 823 30.64 -16.99 2.74
C MET A 823 31.08 -17.66 4.06
N LEU A 824 30.82 -17.02 5.20
CA LEU A 824 31.29 -17.39 6.53
C LEU A 824 30.14 -17.36 7.56
N ASP A 825 28.90 -17.16 7.13
CA ASP A 825 27.75 -16.94 8.03
C ASP A 825 27.12 -18.24 8.55
N MET A 826 27.58 -19.40 8.05
CA MET A 826 27.09 -20.75 8.36
C MET A 826 25.68 -21.02 7.81
N ASP A 827 25.26 -20.25 6.81
CA ASP A 827 24.01 -20.42 6.10
C ASP A 827 24.26 -20.77 4.62
N GLN A 828 23.73 -21.92 4.21
CA GLN A 828 23.94 -22.39 2.85
C GLN A 828 22.86 -21.91 1.87
N SER A 829 21.88 -21.13 2.33
CA SER A 829 20.91 -20.45 1.47
C SER A 829 21.38 -19.06 1.00
N THR A 830 22.32 -18.45 1.73
CA THR A 830 22.94 -17.17 1.38
C THR A 830 24.27 -17.39 0.67
N GLY A 831 24.91 -16.32 0.22
CA GLY A 831 26.22 -16.40 -0.37
C GLY A 831 26.70 -15.08 -0.91
N VAL A 832 27.82 -15.13 -1.60
CA VAL A 832 28.51 -13.96 -2.12
C VAL A 832 28.44 -14.00 -3.64
N SER A 833 28.15 -12.85 -4.24
CA SER A 833 28.21 -12.63 -5.69
C SER A 833 29.14 -11.47 -5.99
N TRP A 834 30.06 -11.65 -6.93
CA TRP A 834 30.94 -10.59 -7.43
C TRP A 834 30.69 -10.31 -8.90
N PHE A 835 30.79 -9.04 -9.30
CA PHE A 835 30.88 -8.69 -10.70
C PHE A 835 32.14 -9.31 -11.34
N THR A 836 31.94 -10.09 -12.40
CA THR A 836 33.01 -10.68 -13.18
C THR A 836 33.70 -9.63 -14.05
N ALA A 837 35.02 -9.77 -14.16
CA ALA A 837 35.82 -9.00 -15.09
C ALA A 837 36.75 -9.95 -15.85
N PHE A 838 36.74 -9.90 -17.18
CA PHE A 838 37.54 -10.82 -18.00
C PHE A 838 38.80 -10.13 -18.57
N ASN A 839 39.85 -10.93 -18.77
CA ASN A 839 41.02 -10.57 -19.54
C ASN A 839 40.71 -10.62 -21.05
N PRO A 840 41.53 -9.99 -21.92
CA PRO A 840 41.32 -10.03 -23.37
C PRO A 840 41.33 -11.43 -23.99
N ASP A 841 41.90 -12.43 -23.31
CA ASP A 841 41.92 -13.83 -23.72
C ASP A 841 40.69 -14.62 -23.24
N GLY A 842 39.72 -13.96 -22.62
CA GLY A 842 38.47 -14.55 -22.12
C GLY A 842 38.59 -15.22 -20.75
N THR A 843 39.77 -15.18 -20.11
CA THR A 843 39.93 -15.72 -18.75
C THR A 843 39.40 -14.73 -17.70
N LEU A 844 38.77 -15.24 -16.64
CA LEU A 844 38.34 -14.40 -15.52
C LEU A 844 39.56 -13.77 -14.85
N LYS A 845 39.48 -12.47 -14.53
CA LYS A 845 40.45 -11.82 -13.65
C LYS A 845 40.25 -12.39 -12.25
N PRO A 846 41.29 -12.98 -11.62
CA PRO A 846 41.13 -13.65 -10.35
C PRO A 846 40.52 -12.73 -9.29
N ILE A 847 39.58 -13.29 -8.52
CA ILE A 847 38.99 -12.65 -7.35
C ILE A 847 39.53 -13.37 -6.12
N THR A 848 40.00 -12.64 -5.12
CA THR A 848 40.73 -13.11 -3.96
C THR A 848 40.08 -12.56 -2.70
N THR A 849 39.75 -13.44 -1.77
CA THR A 849 39.27 -13.09 -0.43
C THR A 849 40.20 -13.66 0.64
N VAL A 850 40.56 -12.83 1.63
CA VAL A 850 41.42 -13.20 2.76
C VAL A 850 40.62 -13.23 4.05
N VAL A 851 40.47 -14.42 4.61
CA VAL A 851 39.77 -14.69 5.86
C VAL A 851 40.78 -14.82 6.99
N LYS A 852 40.53 -14.14 8.11
CA LYS A 852 41.31 -14.26 9.35
C LYS A 852 40.53 -15.08 10.36
N LEU A 853 41.09 -16.23 10.75
CA LEU A 853 40.53 -17.11 11.76
C LEU A 853 40.60 -16.46 13.16
N PRO A 854 39.78 -16.88 14.14
CA PRO A 854 39.77 -16.33 15.50
C PRO A 854 40.92 -16.84 16.38
N ALA A 855 41.51 -18.00 16.05
CA ALA A 855 42.68 -18.60 16.69
C ALA A 855 43.72 -19.05 15.63
N ALA A 856 44.94 -19.38 16.06
CA ALA A 856 45.80 -20.20 15.23
C ALA A 856 45.26 -21.64 15.28
N VAL A 857 45.16 -22.31 14.13
CA VAL A 857 44.51 -23.61 13.98
C VAL A 857 45.45 -24.56 13.24
N ASN A 858 45.64 -25.75 13.80
CA ASN A 858 46.20 -26.88 13.08
C ASN A 858 45.08 -27.51 12.24
N ILE A 859 44.95 -27.05 10.99
CA ILE A 859 43.82 -27.42 10.13
C ILE A 859 43.96 -28.87 9.64
N ASN A 860 42.85 -29.58 9.60
CA ASN A 860 42.76 -30.95 9.05
C ASN A 860 41.85 -31.02 7.80
N GLY A 861 41.18 -29.92 7.45
CA GLY A 861 40.35 -29.82 6.26
C GLY A 861 39.95 -28.37 5.95
N ILE A 862 39.67 -28.12 4.68
CA ILE A 862 38.95 -26.95 4.18
C ILE A 862 37.85 -27.49 3.27
N ALA A 863 36.66 -26.89 3.29
CA ALA A 863 35.59 -27.21 2.36
C ALA A 863 34.94 -25.95 1.81
N ILE A 864 34.43 -26.03 0.58
CA ILE A 864 33.78 -24.91 -0.12
C ILE A 864 32.48 -25.40 -0.77
N ASN A 865 31.41 -24.64 -0.63
CA ASN A 865 30.21 -24.76 -1.45
C ASN A 865 30.28 -23.74 -2.61
N PRO A 866 30.51 -24.18 -3.86
CA PRO A 866 30.80 -23.29 -4.98
C PRO A 866 29.54 -22.76 -5.70
N THR A 867 28.35 -22.98 -5.16
CA THR A 867 27.08 -22.81 -5.89
C THR A 867 26.77 -21.35 -6.20
N GLY A 868 26.11 -21.14 -7.35
CA GLY A 868 25.39 -19.92 -7.71
C GLY A 868 24.42 -19.48 -6.60
N THR A 869 24.31 -18.18 -6.35
CA THR A 869 23.43 -17.65 -5.30
C THR A 869 22.94 -16.26 -5.70
N CYS A 870 22.26 -15.53 -4.83
CA CYS A 870 21.91 -14.12 -5.07
C CYS A 870 21.00 -13.86 -6.29
N GLY A 871 20.18 -14.84 -6.65
CA GLY A 871 19.30 -14.79 -7.82
C GLY A 871 19.97 -15.15 -9.14
N ASP A 872 21.25 -15.51 -9.13
CA ASP A 872 22.00 -15.93 -10.31
C ASP A 872 21.82 -17.44 -10.57
N ASP A 873 21.78 -17.82 -11.86
CA ASP A 873 21.68 -19.21 -12.26
C ASP A 873 22.98 -20.00 -12.02
N GLY A 874 22.92 -21.34 -12.03
CA GLY A 874 24.06 -22.20 -11.71
C GLY A 874 25.33 -22.00 -12.56
N SER A 875 25.29 -21.27 -13.69
CA SER A 875 26.49 -20.91 -14.46
C SER A 875 27.42 -19.93 -13.74
N SER A 876 26.91 -19.14 -12.78
CA SER A 876 27.71 -18.22 -11.94
C SER A 876 28.56 -18.93 -10.88
N SER A 877 28.25 -20.19 -10.57
CA SER A 877 29.01 -21.02 -9.63
C SER A 877 30.52 -20.95 -9.89
N VAL A 878 31.34 -21.00 -8.83
CA VAL A 878 32.81 -21.10 -8.97
C VAL A 878 33.18 -22.35 -9.76
N GLY A 879 33.96 -22.18 -10.81
CA GLY A 879 34.66 -23.26 -11.51
C GLY A 879 36.05 -23.47 -10.93
N GLY A 880 37.06 -22.78 -11.46
CA GLY A 880 38.45 -22.88 -11.00
C GLY A 880 38.69 -22.17 -9.67
N TYR A 881 39.50 -22.77 -8.80
CA TYR A 881 39.87 -22.17 -7.51
C TYR A 881 41.34 -22.42 -7.13
N LYS A 882 41.85 -21.56 -6.22
CA LYS A 882 43.08 -21.74 -5.45
C LYS A 882 42.85 -21.34 -4.00
N VAL A 883 43.38 -22.11 -3.05
CA VAL A 883 43.37 -21.80 -1.61
C VAL A 883 44.80 -21.80 -1.09
N GLU A 884 45.16 -20.76 -0.34
CA GLU A 884 46.45 -20.59 0.33
C GLU A 884 46.24 -20.37 1.84
N THR A 885 47.18 -20.79 2.67
CA THR A 885 47.15 -20.56 4.12
C THR A 885 48.36 -19.75 4.59
N SER A 886 48.19 -19.05 5.72
CA SER A 886 49.26 -18.26 6.34
C SER A 886 49.12 -18.22 7.87
N VAL A 887 50.26 -18.16 8.56
CA VAL A 887 50.33 -17.94 10.01
C VAL A 887 50.29 -16.45 10.36
N ASP A 888 50.78 -15.58 9.46
CA ASP A 888 51.01 -14.15 9.74
C ASP A 888 50.24 -13.20 8.80
N GLY A 889 49.61 -13.73 7.73
CA GLY A 889 48.86 -12.96 6.74
C GLY A 889 49.74 -12.35 5.64
N THR A 890 51.05 -12.61 5.66
CA THR A 890 52.03 -12.07 4.72
C THR A 890 52.78 -13.15 3.94
N THR A 891 53.08 -14.29 4.58
CA THR A 891 53.76 -15.43 3.96
C THR A 891 52.73 -16.52 3.66
N TRP A 892 52.53 -16.83 2.37
CA TRP A 892 51.47 -17.72 1.91
C TRP A 892 52.01 -19.06 1.46
N THR A 893 51.32 -20.14 1.81
CA THR A 893 51.61 -21.51 1.39
C THR A 893 50.43 -22.05 0.60
N ASP A 894 50.68 -22.58 -0.60
CA ASP A 894 49.65 -23.25 -1.40
C ASP A 894 49.04 -24.41 -0.61
N ALA A 895 47.73 -24.35 -0.37
CA ALA A 895 47.00 -25.36 0.38
C ALA A 895 46.22 -26.29 -0.54
N SER A 896 45.50 -25.73 -1.51
CA SER A 896 44.73 -26.49 -2.51
C SER A 896 44.53 -25.70 -3.79
N ALA A 897 44.27 -26.38 -4.91
CA ALA A 897 43.83 -25.76 -6.16
C ALA A 897 43.12 -26.81 -7.00
N GLY A 898 42.11 -26.39 -7.77
CA GLY A 898 41.33 -27.31 -8.59
C GLY A 898 40.22 -26.63 -9.38
N THR A 899 39.27 -27.44 -9.81
CA THR A 899 38.07 -27.01 -10.54
C THR A 899 36.88 -27.74 -9.94
N PHE A 900 35.83 -26.99 -9.63
CA PHE A 900 34.50 -27.51 -9.35
C PHE A 900 33.70 -27.64 -10.63
N HIS A 901 32.78 -28.59 -10.61
CA HIS A 901 31.89 -28.95 -11.70
C HIS A 901 30.43 -28.72 -11.32
N VAL A 902 29.51 -28.83 -12.27
CA VAL A 902 28.07 -28.68 -12.01
C VAL A 902 27.59 -29.67 -10.94
N ALA A 903 28.19 -30.86 -10.90
CA ALA A 903 27.92 -31.89 -9.88
C ALA A 903 28.43 -31.53 -8.47
N ASP A 904 29.23 -30.48 -8.33
CA ASP A 904 29.73 -29.97 -7.05
C ASP A 904 28.85 -28.86 -6.47
N GLN A 905 27.84 -28.38 -7.21
CA GLN A 905 26.84 -27.43 -6.73
C GLN A 905 25.94 -28.06 -5.66
N ASN A 906 25.28 -27.21 -4.87
CA ASN A 906 24.36 -27.51 -3.77
C ASN A 906 24.96 -28.39 -2.65
N ARG A 907 26.29 -28.34 -2.45
CA ARG A 907 26.95 -29.10 -1.37
C ARG A 907 28.31 -28.53 -0.97
N MET A 908 28.72 -28.78 0.28
CA MET A 908 30.09 -28.57 0.73
C MET A 908 31.04 -29.60 0.12
N ASN A 909 32.12 -29.13 -0.52
CA ASN A 909 33.13 -29.95 -1.15
C ASN A 909 34.45 -29.87 -0.39
N SER A 910 34.90 -31.00 0.19
CA SER A 910 36.18 -31.07 0.90
C SER A 910 37.36 -31.00 -0.06
N LEU A 911 38.32 -30.14 0.25
CA LEU A 911 39.50 -29.91 -0.57
C LEU A 911 40.67 -30.81 -0.16
N PRO A 912 41.47 -31.33 -1.10
CA PRO A 912 42.73 -31.95 -0.77
C PRO A 912 43.71 -30.89 -0.26
N LEU A 913 44.36 -31.13 0.88
CA LEU A 913 45.31 -30.19 1.51
C LEU A 913 46.76 -30.63 1.35
N ALA A 914 47.62 -29.69 0.98
CA ALA A 914 49.07 -29.88 0.97
C ALA A 914 49.61 -29.98 2.43
N PRO A 915 50.44 -30.98 2.78
CA PRO A 915 50.88 -31.20 4.17
C PRO A 915 51.60 -30.02 4.83
N ALA A 916 52.27 -29.16 4.05
CA ALA A 916 53.00 -28.00 4.58
C ALA A 916 52.08 -26.80 4.93
N SER A 917 50.81 -26.86 4.55
CA SER A 917 49.84 -25.75 4.66
C SER A 917 48.98 -25.80 5.93
N THR A 918 49.19 -26.79 6.81
CA THR A 918 48.19 -27.13 7.85
C THR A 918 48.50 -26.62 9.25
N ALA A 919 49.76 -26.30 9.56
CA ALA A 919 50.17 -25.99 10.93
C ALA A 919 49.99 -24.50 11.29
N GLY A 920 49.35 -24.23 12.44
CA GLY A 920 49.24 -22.90 13.03
C GLY A 920 48.57 -21.84 12.14
N VAL A 921 47.69 -22.25 11.23
CA VAL A 921 47.03 -21.37 10.26
C VAL A 921 46.21 -20.33 10.98
N ARG A 922 46.40 -19.07 10.60
CA ARG A 922 45.63 -17.92 11.11
C ARG A 922 44.87 -17.19 10.01
N TYR A 923 45.30 -17.34 8.76
CA TYR A 923 44.68 -16.72 7.60
C TYR A 923 44.51 -17.75 6.48
N VAL A 924 43.39 -17.67 5.79
CA VAL A 924 43.09 -18.42 4.57
C VAL A 924 42.84 -17.42 3.46
N ARG A 925 43.45 -17.64 2.29
CA ARG A 925 43.18 -16.86 1.08
C ARG A 925 42.52 -17.77 0.07
N TYR A 926 41.31 -17.40 -0.33
CA TYR A 926 40.53 -18.08 -1.34
C TYR A 926 40.53 -17.25 -2.63
N THR A 927 41.03 -17.83 -3.71
CA THR A 927 41.09 -17.20 -5.04
C THR A 927 40.22 -17.96 -6.03
N ILE A 928 39.28 -17.26 -6.64
CA ILE A 928 38.39 -17.69 -7.72
C ILE A 928 39.08 -17.43 -9.06
N LEU A 929 39.09 -18.43 -9.95
CA LEU A 929 39.83 -18.41 -11.22
C LEU A 929 38.93 -18.55 -12.46
N SER A 930 37.72 -19.09 -12.32
CA SER A 930 36.72 -19.14 -13.40
C SER A 930 35.30 -19.36 -12.86
N THR A 931 34.30 -19.15 -13.70
CA THR A 931 32.90 -19.58 -13.50
C THR A 931 32.64 -20.94 -14.13
N GLN A 932 31.41 -21.45 -14.02
CA GLN A 932 30.96 -22.72 -14.63
C GLN A 932 30.25 -22.55 -15.99
N VAL A 933 30.20 -21.34 -16.57
CA VAL A 933 29.58 -21.05 -17.88
C VAL A 933 29.95 -22.05 -18.98
N ALA A 934 31.25 -22.36 -19.13
CA ALA A 934 31.72 -23.26 -20.17
C ALA A 934 31.21 -24.70 -20.00
N GLU A 935 31.00 -25.12 -18.76
CA GLU A 935 30.44 -26.45 -18.43
C GLU A 935 28.93 -26.49 -18.64
N SER A 936 28.24 -25.36 -18.38
CA SER A 936 26.83 -25.16 -18.73
C SER A 936 26.58 -25.01 -20.24
N GLY A 937 27.61 -25.20 -21.08
CA GLY A 937 27.51 -25.17 -22.54
C GLY A 937 27.57 -23.78 -23.17
N GLY A 938 27.87 -22.74 -22.37
CA GLY A 938 27.92 -21.35 -22.79
C GLY A 938 29.31 -20.79 -23.08
N THR A 939 29.36 -19.57 -23.61
CA THR A 939 30.59 -18.76 -23.72
C THR A 939 30.26 -17.30 -23.38
N CYS A 940 31.22 -16.57 -22.83
CA CYS A 940 31.06 -15.16 -22.51
C CYS A 940 31.62 -14.23 -23.60
N PRO A 941 31.01 -13.04 -23.82
CA PRO A 941 29.81 -12.54 -23.15
C PRO A 941 28.52 -13.14 -23.74
N SER A 942 27.60 -13.56 -22.88
CA SER A 942 26.23 -13.95 -23.22
C SER A 942 25.29 -13.48 -22.11
N PHE A 943 24.07 -13.07 -22.46
CA PHE A 943 23.01 -12.74 -21.51
C PHE A 943 22.24 -13.97 -21.00
N ASP A 944 22.48 -15.14 -21.63
CA ASP A 944 21.80 -16.39 -21.27
C ASP A 944 22.42 -17.08 -20.04
N PHE A 945 23.55 -16.58 -19.55
CA PHE A 945 24.30 -17.17 -18.44
C PHE A 945 24.73 -16.09 -17.46
N SER A 946 24.19 -16.13 -16.25
CA SER A 946 24.52 -15.20 -15.16
C SER A 946 26.03 -15.19 -14.89
N GLY A 947 26.70 -16.34 -15.08
CA GLY A 947 28.16 -16.48 -14.94
C GLY A 947 29.03 -15.68 -15.91
N CYS A 948 28.44 -14.95 -16.86
CA CYS A 948 29.15 -13.96 -17.68
C CYS A 948 29.15 -12.55 -17.09
N PHE A 949 28.38 -12.33 -16.02
CA PHE A 949 28.31 -11.06 -15.29
C PHE A 949 28.67 -11.24 -13.83
N PHE A 950 28.39 -12.42 -13.25
CA PHE A 950 28.56 -12.71 -11.84
C PHE A 950 29.37 -13.98 -11.59
N VAL A 951 30.01 -14.07 -10.43
CA VAL A 951 30.64 -15.29 -9.95
C VAL A 951 30.38 -15.43 -8.47
N ASP A 952 29.91 -16.61 -8.09
CA ASP A 952 29.28 -16.79 -6.78
C ASP A 952 29.87 -17.94 -6.01
N THR A 953 29.77 -17.84 -4.68
CA THR A 953 30.08 -18.93 -3.76
C THR A 953 29.18 -18.83 -2.53
N VAL A 954 28.79 -19.97 -1.97
CA VAL A 954 27.90 -20.03 -0.81
C VAL A 954 28.68 -20.01 0.51
N GLU A 955 29.65 -20.90 0.70
CA GLU A 955 30.29 -21.07 2.03
C GLU A 955 31.76 -21.53 1.91
N LEU A 956 32.61 -21.07 2.83
CA LEU A 956 33.99 -21.51 3.06
C LEU A 956 34.18 -21.93 4.51
N ALA A 957 34.41 -23.23 4.73
CA ALA A 957 34.64 -23.79 6.06
C ALA A 957 36.09 -24.26 6.29
N VAL A 958 36.59 -24.07 7.51
CA VAL A 958 37.95 -24.45 7.95
C VAL A 958 37.86 -25.30 9.21
N TYR A 959 38.43 -26.50 9.16
CA TYR A 959 38.34 -27.49 10.23
C TYR A 959 39.69 -27.79 10.84
N GLY A 960 39.72 -28.09 12.14
CA GLY A 960 40.95 -28.44 12.82
C GLY A 960 40.91 -28.24 14.32
N MET A 961 42.09 -28.31 14.94
CA MET A 961 42.29 -28.14 16.37
C MET A 961 43.09 -26.87 16.67
N PRO A 962 42.95 -26.27 17.86
CA PRO A 962 43.79 -25.14 18.27
C PRO A 962 45.30 -25.43 18.08
N GLY A 963 45.99 -24.42 17.55
CA GLY A 963 47.39 -24.38 17.14
C GLY A 963 48.41 -24.66 18.25
#